data_AF-A0A8H7VNX9-F1
#
_entry.id   AF-A0A8H7VNX9-F1
#
_cell.length_a   1.000
_cell.length_b   1.000
_cell.length_c   1.000
_cell.angle_alpha   90.00
_cell.angle_beta   90.00
_cell.angle_gamma   90.00
#
_symmetry.space_group_name_H-M   'P 1'
#
loop_
_entity.id
_entity.type
_entity.pdbx_description
1 polymer ?
#
loop_
_entity_poly.entity_id
_entity_poly.type
_entity_poly.pdbx_seq_one_letter_code
_entity_poly.pdbx_strand_id
1 'polypeptide(L)'
;MVKTTTSLFLLATAALQAMAAPTVSPDSILTIDDTLQADSLTNIFLDYGSKSFEGPLTLSYGACNTKEATHIIGTTEVTPEFQPTKFVWAVPSDAQTGCIFAKDSTGSTIAQSEPYTVSTKFSKRGHPEFEDMHFDAVKFHKAQMAKHNKIHASDKSEKIGIVGAGMSGLFAGLLLDQAGIHNYEILEANDRLGGRVHTTYFSNSSTAYQEMGPMRFPISIDYGDKKLPVTDHNSVFALAEELNNMNDEEYKIEFIKWTQSSENNLYYRNGIRLPDGRVPTVGQVAANASLTKDAGTGEFSEQVDKATAEFYTDDWMKLMSKDMYKAHAKALEENYDDWSESAWLHQKSGLSLNATEYATGLKSGNIWEDMYDTFTFSATDWRTVQGGLNRLAKGFEPVLGNKVEFGIKVSKLAVKEDGQVSVQWKTKPYDEEYQSKSYDNVIVGVPFTIVRNWHLPELPYTLSRAIKNMGYSQACKVALEFSERFWEQYELPIKGGCDSTDLSVGNICYPSNNLGQEGPGVMLASYSSGDGGLRFASMTEEQHVAHVLEDIYELHGEIAKEKYTGNYDRVCWILDEFQSGSWASAEPGQHKLYMPSYFEMNDGIVFVGEHTDIKHAWISAALESSIRGVAMVLVEHGHIKEAKQLVKKWNATWMKI
;
A
#
# COMPACT_ATOMS: atom_id res chain seq x y z
N MET A 1 14.97 -0.81 -81.56
CA MET A 1 15.04 0.35 -80.64
C MET A 1 16.48 0.83 -80.57
N VAL A 2 16.73 2.00 -81.18
CA VAL A 2 17.79 3.02 -81.02
C VAL A 2 18.86 2.73 -79.93
N LYS A 3 20.18 2.54 -80.18
CA LYS A 3 21.31 3.35 -80.74
C LYS A 3 22.27 3.92 -79.64
N THR A 4 23.51 3.42 -79.65
CA THR A 4 24.83 4.13 -79.62
C THR A 4 25.35 5.01 -78.45
N THR A 5 26.61 4.70 -78.05
CA THR A 5 27.83 5.55 -77.82
C THR A 5 28.08 6.45 -76.60
N THR A 6 29.21 6.17 -75.91
CA THR A 6 30.42 6.99 -75.60
C THR A 6 30.37 8.36 -74.88
N SER A 7 31.33 8.53 -73.94
CA SER A 7 32.17 9.72 -73.64
C SER A 7 31.95 10.54 -72.34
N LEU A 8 32.97 10.43 -71.45
CA LEU A 8 33.87 11.44 -70.86
C LEU A 8 33.44 12.92 -70.59
N PHE A 9 33.85 13.38 -69.38
CA PHE A 9 34.15 14.74 -68.86
C PHE A 9 33.03 15.78 -68.64
N LEU A 10 32.89 16.29 -67.40
CA LEU A 10 33.50 17.56 -66.95
C LEU A 10 33.32 17.83 -65.45
N LEU A 11 34.30 18.52 -64.87
CA LEU A 11 34.39 19.01 -63.49
C LEU A 11 33.32 20.06 -63.15
N ALA A 12 32.89 20.08 -61.88
CA ALA A 12 32.63 21.34 -61.16
C ALA A 12 32.91 21.14 -59.66
N THR A 13 34.00 21.77 -59.22
CA THR A 13 34.39 21.99 -57.84
C THR A 13 33.43 22.97 -57.16
N ALA A 14 32.84 22.59 -56.03
CA ALA A 14 32.31 23.53 -55.05
C ALA A 14 32.75 23.05 -53.67
N ALA A 15 33.75 23.76 -53.13
CA ALA A 15 34.20 23.61 -51.75
C ALA A 15 33.05 24.04 -50.82
N LEU A 16 32.46 23.08 -50.10
CA LEU A 16 31.86 23.39 -48.81
C LEU A 16 32.94 23.11 -47.76
N GLN A 17 33.47 24.19 -47.19
CA GLN A 17 34.12 24.14 -45.89
C GLN A 17 33.13 23.49 -44.92
N ALA A 18 33.42 22.24 -44.52
CA ALA A 18 32.91 21.73 -43.27
C ALA A 18 33.48 22.65 -42.19
N MET A 19 32.65 23.57 -41.69
CA MET A 19 32.90 24.18 -40.40
C MET A 19 32.91 23.02 -39.40
N ALA A 20 34.10 22.67 -38.95
CA ALA A 20 34.26 21.80 -37.80
C ALA A 20 33.38 22.36 -36.69
N ALA A 21 32.46 21.53 -36.20
CA ALA A 21 31.82 21.77 -34.91
C ALA A 21 32.94 22.04 -33.89
N PRO A 22 32.80 23.03 -33.00
CA PRO A 22 33.79 23.23 -31.95
C PRO A 22 33.88 21.92 -31.15
N THR A 23 35.02 21.26 -31.27
CA THR A 23 35.35 20.05 -30.50
C THR A 23 35.27 20.40 -29.03
N VAL A 24 34.26 19.85 -28.35
CA VAL A 24 34.20 19.73 -26.90
C VAL A 24 35.52 19.12 -26.43
N SER A 25 36.14 19.71 -25.41
CA SER A 25 37.39 19.23 -24.84
C SER A 25 37.24 17.77 -24.38
N PRO A 26 38.24 16.87 -24.55
CA PRO A 26 38.05 15.43 -24.38
C PRO A 26 37.99 14.90 -22.93
N ASP A 27 38.16 15.76 -21.92
CA ASP A 27 38.45 15.28 -20.57
C ASP A 27 37.23 15.15 -19.65
N SER A 28 36.20 15.99 -19.82
CA SER A 28 35.02 15.98 -18.94
C SER A 28 33.77 15.55 -19.70
N ILE A 29 33.03 14.58 -19.17
CA ILE A 29 31.89 13.94 -19.86
C ILE A 29 30.60 14.27 -19.11
N LEU A 30 29.57 14.71 -19.84
CA LEU A 30 28.25 14.96 -19.28
C LEU A 30 27.21 14.04 -19.94
N THR A 31 26.53 13.22 -19.12
CA THR A 31 25.56 12.21 -19.58
C THR A 31 24.27 12.24 -18.77
N ILE A 32 23.26 11.51 -19.25
CA ILE A 32 21.97 11.28 -18.60
C ILE A 32 21.72 9.78 -18.57
N ASP A 33 21.07 9.28 -17.51
CA ASP A 33 20.82 7.84 -17.32
C ASP A 33 19.74 7.26 -18.23
N ASP A 34 18.78 8.10 -18.63
CA ASP A 34 17.49 7.67 -19.17
C ASP A 34 17.08 8.49 -20.40
N THR A 35 16.15 7.91 -21.17
CA THR A 35 15.37 8.66 -22.15
C THR A 35 14.71 9.86 -21.49
N LEU A 36 14.95 11.04 -22.05
CA LEU A 36 14.35 12.28 -21.58
C LEU A 36 12.86 12.32 -21.91
N GLN A 37 12.06 12.54 -20.88
CA GLN A 37 10.63 12.76 -21.00
C GLN A 37 10.29 14.11 -20.39
N ALA A 38 9.47 14.89 -21.10
CA ALA A 38 8.91 16.13 -20.56
C ALA A 38 8.10 15.83 -19.28
N ASP A 39 8.11 16.77 -18.33
CA ASP A 39 7.44 16.68 -17.03
C ASP A 39 7.84 15.44 -16.22
N SER A 40 9.14 15.12 -16.19
CA SER A 40 9.72 14.05 -15.36
C SER A 40 11.02 14.50 -14.70
N LEU A 41 11.48 13.74 -13.70
CA LEU A 41 12.82 13.89 -13.16
C LEU A 41 13.82 13.00 -13.90
N THR A 42 15.07 13.43 -14.01
CA THR A 42 16.18 12.59 -14.46
C THR A 42 17.47 12.90 -13.70
N ASN A 43 18.41 11.96 -13.70
CA ASN A 43 19.75 12.21 -13.21
C ASN A 43 20.68 12.64 -14.34
N ILE A 44 21.48 13.68 -14.07
CA ILE A 44 22.60 14.11 -14.90
C ILE A 44 23.90 13.67 -14.22
N PHE A 45 24.84 13.14 -14.99
CA PHE A 45 26.16 12.78 -14.50
C PHE A 45 27.22 13.68 -15.12
N LEU A 46 28.13 14.14 -14.27
CA LEU A 46 29.29 14.92 -14.67
C LEU A 46 30.55 14.23 -14.18
N ASP A 47 31.38 13.80 -15.12
CA ASP A 47 32.76 13.39 -14.88
C ASP A 47 33.67 14.60 -15.10
N TYR A 48 34.37 15.02 -14.05
CA TYR A 48 35.31 16.16 -14.13
C TYR A 48 36.59 15.79 -14.88
N GLY A 49 36.87 14.50 -15.09
CA GLY A 49 38.04 14.03 -15.83
C GLY A 49 39.35 14.22 -15.06
N SER A 50 40.42 14.49 -15.80
CA SER A 50 41.77 14.70 -15.23
C SER A 50 42.01 16.10 -14.65
N LYS A 51 41.05 17.02 -14.77
CA LYS A 51 41.15 18.39 -14.26
C LYS A 51 40.30 18.56 -13.00
N SER A 52 40.90 19.08 -11.93
CA SER A 52 40.14 19.59 -10.78
C SER A 52 39.46 20.90 -11.17
N PHE A 53 38.12 20.90 -11.23
CA PHE A 53 37.34 22.12 -11.28
C PHE A 53 37.02 22.57 -9.86
N GLU A 54 37.20 23.86 -9.59
CA GLU A 54 36.85 24.49 -8.32
C GLU A 54 36.13 25.81 -8.60
N GLY A 55 35.09 26.10 -7.83
CA GLY A 55 34.27 27.29 -7.96
C GLY A 55 32.80 27.01 -8.29
N PRO A 56 32.02 28.05 -8.62
CA PRO A 56 30.61 27.91 -8.94
C PRO A 56 30.40 27.15 -10.26
N LEU A 57 29.67 26.04 -10.20
CA LEU A 57 29.23 25.23 -11.33
C LEU A 57 27.74 25.48 -11.60
N THR A 58 27.41 25.91 -12.82
CA THR A 58 26.02 26.06 -13.27
C THR A 58 25.68 25.02 -14.33
N LEU A 59 24.65 24.22 -14.08
CA LEU A 59 24.04 23.33 -15.06
C LEU A 59 22.89 24.06 -15.77
N SER A 60 22.88 23.98 -17.10
CA SER A 60 21.87 24.63 -17.93
C SER A 60 21.51 23.78 -19.14
N TYR A 61 20.33 24.01 -19.70
CA TYR A 61 19.80 23.33 -20.87
C TYR A 61 19.44 24.35 -21.97
N GLY A 62 19.73 24.01 -23.23
CA GLY A 62 19.39 24.87 -24.38
C GLY A 62 19.80 24.27 -25.72
N ALA A 63 19.68 25.06 -26.79
CA ALA A 63 20.08 24.59 -28.12
C ALA A 63 21.60 24.37 -28.20
N CYS A 64 22.02 23.20 -28.71
CA CYS A 64 23.42 22.77 -28.74
C CYS A 64 24.38 23.74 -29.45
N ASN A 65 23.86 24.51 -30.41
CA ASN A 65 24.64 25.42 -31.25
C ASN A 65 24.72 26.84 -30.68
N THR A 66 24.01 27.13 -29.59
CA THR A 66 23.97 28.45 -28.96
C THR A 66 24.57 28.38 -27.56
N LYS A 67 25.36 29.38 -27.17
CA LYS A 67 25.86 29.50 -25.79
C LYS A 67 24.78 29.99 -24.81
N GLU A 68 23.61 30.36 -25.30
CA GLU A 68 22.47 30.84 -24.50
C GLU A 68 21.71 29.66 -23.88
N ALA A 69 21.48 29.75 -22.56
CA ALA A 69 20.67 28.80 -21.84
C ALA A 69 19.18 29.14 -22.04
N THR A 70 18.38 28.14 -22.41
CA THR A 70 16.92 28.27 -22.41
C THR A 70 16.36 28.00 -21.01
N HIS A 71 17.02 27.15 -20.24
CA HIS A 71 16.64 26.82 -18.86
C HIS A 71 17.88 26.65 -17.97
N ILE A 72 17.84 27.20 -16.77
CA ILE A 72 18.86 26.95 -15.73
C ILE A 72 18.36 25.77 -14.91
N ILE A 73 19.17 24.71 -14.84
CA ILE A 73 18.88 23.52 -14.03
C ILE A 73 19.23 23.83 -12.58
N GLY A 74 20.39 24.45 -12.36
CA GLY A 74 20.76 25.06 -11.09
C GLY A 74 22.25 25.30 -10.97
N THR A 75 22.67 25.76 -9.79
CA THR A 75 24.06 26.12 -9.49
C THR A 75 24.50 25.48 -8.18
N THR A 76 25.75 25.03 -8.11
CA THR A 76 26.38 24.51 -6.89
C THR A 76 27.83 24.95 -6.80
N GLU A 77 28.41 24.94 -5.61
CA GLU A 77 29.83 25.22 -5.41
C GLU A 77 30.62 23.92 -5.47
N VAL A 78 31.73 23.90 -6.21
CA VAL A 78 32.64 22.75 -6.29
C VAL A 78 33.93 23.10 -5.57
N THR A 79 34.37 22.23 -4.66
CA THR A 79 35.58 22.41 -3.85
C THR A 79 36.41 21.11 -3.87
N PRO A 80 37.68 21.11 -3.43
CA PRO A 80 38.48 19.89 -3.32
C PRO A 80 37.80 18.80 -2.49
N GLU A 81 37.07 19.19 -1.44
CA GLU A 81 36.36 18.28 -0.52
C GLU A 81 34.95 17.91 -1.01
N PHE A 82 34.41 18.63 -2.01
CA PHE A 82 33.05 18.45 -2.49
C PHE A 82 32.97 18.60 -4.02
N GLN A 83 32.98 17.45 -4.71
CA GLN A 83 32.89 17.36 -6.18
C GLN A 83 31.68 16.51 -6.58
N PRO A 84 30.46 17.08 -6.60
CA PRO A 84 29.26 16.32 -6.93
C PRO A 84 29.29 15.84 -8.37
N THR A 85 29.08 14.55 -8.59
CA THR A 85 29.09 13.92 -9.93
C THR A 85 27.71 13.53 -10.43
N LYS A 86 26.68 13.57 -9.57
CA LYS A 86 25.29 13.21 -9.89
C LYS A 86 24.37 14.38 -9.51
N PHE A 87 23.51 14.78 -10.44
CA PHE A 87 22.60 15.91 -10.30
C PHE A 87 21.17 15.50 -10.66
N VAL A 88 20.21 16.32 -10.27
CA VAL A 88 18.78 16.13 -10.57
C VAL A 88 18.33 17.22 -11.54
N TRP A 89 17.56 16.82 -12.54
CA TRP A 89 16.91 17.74 -13.46
C TRP A 89 15.42 17.45 -13.56
N ALA A 90 14.61 18.46 -13.23
CA ALA A 90 13.20 18.51 -13.57
C ALA A 90 13.04 19.00 -15.01
N VAL A 91 12.71 18.06 -15.92
CA VAL A 91 12.63 18.34 -17.35
C VAL A 91 11.39 19.19 -17.65
N PRO A 92 11.54 20.40 -18.22
CA PRO A 92 10.40 21.26 -18.55
C PRO A 92 9.41 20.62 -19.53
N SER A 93 8.13 21.00 -19.44
CA SER A 93 7.06 20.51 -20.32
C SER A 93 7.28 20.88 -21.80
N ASP A 94 7.97 21.99 -22.06
CA ASP A 94 8.25 22.54 -23.38
C ASP A 94 9.66 22.19 -23.90
N ALA A 95 10.42 21.36 -23.17
CA ALA A 95 11.76 20.98 -23.58
C ALA A 95 11.74 20.20 -24.91
N GLN A 96 12.54 20.66 -25.87
CA GLN A 96 12.69 20.04 -27.20
C GLN A 96 14.00 19.24 -27.30
N THR A 97 14.55 19.04 -28.49
CA THR A 97 15.91 18.50 -28.64
C THR A 97 16.96 19.57 -28.31
N GLY A 98 17.95 19.25 -27.49
CA GLY A 98 18.97 20.21 -27.04
C GLY A 98 20.12 19.55 -26.27
N CYS A 99 21.01 20.37 -25.72
CA CYS A 99 22.19 19.93 -24.97
C CYS A 99 22.15 20.47 -23.55
N ILE A 100 22.79 19.74 -22.64
CA ILE A 100 23.09 20.20 -21.29
C ILE A 100 24.51 20.76 -21.27
N PHE A 101 24.68 21.87 -20.56
CA PHE A 101 25.95 22.56 -20.39
C PHE A 101 26.27 22.69 -18.90
N ALA A 102 27.48 22.28 -18.54
CA ALA A 102 28.13 22.64 -17.28
C ALA A 102 28.99 23.88 -17.54
N LYS A 103 28.75 24.98 -16.83
CA LYS A 103 29.43 26.26 -17.02
C LYS A 103 30.03 26.76 -15.71
N ASP A 104 31.16 27.46 -15.81
CA ASP A 104 31.76 28.16 -14.68
C ASP A 104 31.10 29.53 -14.43
N SER A 105 31.60 30.26 -13.43
CA SER A 105 31.12 31.61 -13.07
C SER A 105 31.32 32.67 -14.16
N THR A 106 32.19 32.44 -15.14
CA THR A 106 32.40 33.32 -16.29
C THR A 106 31.46 33.01 -17.46
N GLY A 107 30.69 31.92 -17.36
CA GLY A 107 29.86 31.38 -18.44
C GLY A 107 30.62 30.50 -19.43
N SER A 108 31.86 30.13 -19.13
CA SER A 108 32.66 29.23 -19.97
C SER A 108 32.21 27.79 -19.76
N THR A 109 32.02 27.05 -20.86
CA THR A 109 31.58 25.65 -20.82
C THR A 109 32.71 24.74 -20.34
N ILE A 110 32.49 24.07 -19.22
CA ILE A 110 33.35 23.03 -18.64
C ILE A 110 33.09 21.69 -19.35
N ALA A 111 31.82 21.33 -19.51
CA ALA A 111 31.38 20.14 -20.21
C ALA A 111 30.06 20.39 -20.96
N GLN A 112 29.86 19.65 -22.05
CA GLN A 112 28.64 19.68 -22.86
C GLN A 112 28.24 18.24 -23.18
N SER A 113 26.95 17.94 -23.07
CA SER A 113 26.44 16.63 -23.49
C SER A 113 26.30 16.51 -25.01
N GLU A 114 26.13 15.28 -25.47
CA GLU A 114 25.51 15.02 -26.77
C GLU A 114 24.08 15.61 -26.84
N PRO A 115 23.55 15.88 -28.04
CA PRO A 115 22.16 16.30 -28.21
C PRO A 115 21.19 15.22 -27.74
N TYR A 116 20.27 15.59 -26.87
CA TYR A 116 19.20 14.71 -26.42
C TYR A 116 17.85 15.16 -26.96
N THR A 117 17.04 14.19 -27.37
CA THR A 117 15.64 14.42 -27.74
C THR A 117 14.74 14.15 -26.55
N VAL A 118 13.96 15.16 -26.17
CA VAL A 118 12.93 15.03 -25.14
C VAL A 118 11.65 14.51 -25.80
N SER A 119 11.14 13.39 -25.29
CA SER A 119 9.85 12.86 -25.69
C SER A 119 8.72 13.61 -24.98
N THR A 120 7.75 14.08 -25.75
CA THR A 120 6.50 14.66 -25.21
C THR A 120 5.44 13.58 -25.17
N LYS A 121 4.98 13.20 -23.96
CA LYS A 121 3.70 12.49 -23.84
C LYS A 121 2.59 13.52 -23.84
N PHE A 122 1.62 13.39 -24.75
CA PHE A 122 0.36 14.12 -24.63
C PHE A 122 -0.34 13.66 -23.34
N SER A 123 -0.24 14.44 -22.26
CA SER A 123 -1.16 14.29 -21.14
C SER A 123 -2.56 14.61 -21.66
N LYS A 124 -3.50 13.65 -21.55
CA LYS A 124 -4.92 13.99 -21.68
C LYS A 124 -5.23 14.89 -20.49
N ARG A 125 -5.63 16.14 -20.76
CA ARG A 125 -6.08 17.10 -19.74
C ARG A 125 -7.07 16.41 -18.78
N GLY A 126 -6.60 16.01 -17.61
CA GLY A 126 -7.43 15.76 -16.43
C GLY A 126 -7.75 17.09 -15.77
N HIS A 127 -8.68 17.09 -14.82
CA HIS A 127 -8.96 18.27 -14.03
C HIS A 127 -7.76 18.57 -13.09
N PRO A 128 -7.18 19.78 -13.11
CA PRO A 128 -5.95 20.10 -12.35
C PRO A 128 -6.05 19.86 -10.84
N GLU A 129 -7.26 19.89 -10.29
CA GLU A 129 -7.55 19.72 -8.87
C GLU A 129 -7.34 18.27 -8.37
N PHE A 130 -7.27 17.29 -9.30
CA PHE A 130 -7.12 15.86 -8.97
C PHE A 130 -5.81 15.24 -9.50
N GLU A 131 -4.96 16.03 -10.18
CA GLU A 131 -3.58 15.61 -10.49
C GLU A 131 -2.74 15.36 -9.20
N ASP A 132 -3.13 16.00 -8.10
CA ASP A 132 -2.50 15.89 -6.77
C ASP A 132 -2.82 14.59 -6.01
N MET A 133 -3.60 13.68 -6.61
CA MET A 133 -3.94 12.39 -6.01
C MET A 133 -2.96 11.27 -6.34
N HIS A 134 -2.01 11.54 -7.23
CA HIS A 134 -0.90 10.67 -7.52
C HIS A 134 0.37 11.33 -6.99
N PHE A 135 1.37 10.53 -6.61
CA PHE A 135 2.67 11.11 -6.27
C PHE A 135 3.31 11.70 -7.53
N ASP A 136 3.38 13.04 -7.60
CA ASP A 136 4.11 13.78 -8.62
C ASP A 136 5.50 14.16 -8.08
N ALA A 137 6.52 13.40 -8.50
CA ALA A 137 7.88 13.64 -8.05
C ALA A 137 8.44 14.98 -8.52
N VAL A 138 8.00 15.53 -9.66
CA VAL A 138 8.46 16.83 -10.16
C VAL A 138 7.97 17.94 -9.25
N LYS A 139 6.68 17.92 -8.88
CA LYS A 139 6.10 18.86 -7.91
C LYS A 139 6.81 18.74 -6.56
N PHE A 140 6.97 17.51 -6.08
CA PHE A 140 7.69 17.21 -4.83
C PHE A 140 9.12 17.76 -4.86
N HIS A 141 9.93 17.39 -5.85
CA HIS A 141 11.32 17.80 -5.97
C HIS A 141 11.45 19.33 -6.08
N LYS A 142 10.58 20.01 -6.82
CA LYS A 142 10.58 21.49 -6.89
C LYS A 142 10.31 22.12 -5.52
N ALA A 143 9.43 21.55 -4.71
CA ALA A 143 9.18 22.02 -3.35
C ALA A 143 10.41 21.84 -2.45
N GLN A 144 11.12 20.71 -2.58
CA GLN A 144 12.34 20.44 -1.81
C GLN A 144 13.51 21.31 -2.23
N MET A 145 13.67 21.52 -3.55
CA MET A 145 14.63 22.46 -4.11
C MET A 145 14.44 23.87 -3.55
N ALA A 146 13.19 24.34 -3.44
CA ALA A 146 12.88 25.66 -2.89
C ALA A 146 13.25 25.78 -1.40
N LYS A 147 13.27 24.68 -0.64
CA LYS A 147 13.64 24.64 0.77
C LYS A 147 15.16 24.53 0.98
N HIS A 148 15.83 23.64 0.26
CA HIS A 148 17.21 23.24 0.57
C HIS A 148 18.25 23.71 -0.45
N ASN A 149 17.83 24.23 -1.61
CA ASN A 149 18.70 24.68 -2.70
C ASN A 149 19.74 23.61 -3.14
N LYS A 150 19.38 22.32 -3.09
CA LYS A 150 20.27 21.18 -3.35
C LYS A 150 19.96 20.48 -4.67
N ILE A 151 20.75 20.74 -5.71
CA ILE A 151 20.57 20.14 -7.05
C ILE A 151 21.34 18.84 -7.28
N HIS A 152 22.23 18.46 -6.37
CA HIS A 152 23.05 17.27 -6.48
C HIS A 152 22.46 16.11 -5.67
N ALA A 153 22.64 14.89 -6.17
CA ALA A 153 22.34 13.70 -5.40
C ALA A 153 23.40 13.51 -4.31
N SER A 154 23.02 12.89 -3.21
CA SER A 154 23.95 12.50 -2.15
C SER A 154 24.70 11.19 -2.49
N ASP A 155 25.59 10.76 -1.60
CA ASP A 155 26.46 9.60 -1.76
C ASP A 155 25.87 8.29 -1.18
N LYS A 156 24.57 8.27 -0.83
CA LYS A 156 23.88 7.15 -0.18
C LYS A 156 24.40 6.83 1.23
N SER A 157 24.99 7.81 1.91
CA SER A 157 25.45 7.66 3.29
C SER A 157 24.38 8.00 4.34
N GLU A 158 23.20 8.45 3.90
CA GLU A 158 22.13 8.92 4.78
C GLU A 158 21.71 7.83 5.75
N LYS A 159 21.54 8.22 7.01
CA LYS A 159 21.02 7.34 8.04
C LYS A 159 19.50 7.44 8.06
N ILE A 160 18.82 6.36 7.70
CA ILE A 160 17.35 6.29 7.67
C ILE A 160 16.82 5.51 8.87
N GLY A 161 15.86 6.10 9.59
CA GLY A 161 15.12 5.43 10.66
C GLY A 161 13.78 4.94 10.13
N ILE A 162 13.43 3.68 10.37
CA ILE A 162 12.08 3.15 10.11
C ILE A 162 11.44 2.87 11.47
N VAL A 163 10.24 3.39 11.72
CA VAL A 163 9.51 3.15 12.96
C VAL A 163 8.33 2.22 12.70
N GLY A 164 8.38 1.02 13.28
CA GLY A 164 7.42 -0.07 13.13
C GLY A 164 7.88 -1.12 12.11
N ALA A 165 7.95 -2.39 12.54
CA ALA A 165 8.22 -3.58 11.74
C ALA A 165 6.93 -4.32 11.33
N GLY A 166 5.86 -3.55 11.06
CA GLY A 166 4.71 -4.03 10.29
C GLY A 166 5.05 -4.18 8.80
N MET A 167 4.10 -4.65 7.98
CA MET A 167 4.36 -4.90 6.55
C MET A 167 4.90 -3.68 5.80
N SER A 168 4.48 -2.46 6.14
CA SER A 168 5.01 -1.24 5.51
C SER A 168 6.49 -0.98 5.86
N GLY A 169 6.86 -1.07 7.14
CA GLY A 169 8.24 -0.84 7.55
C GLY A 169 9.20 -1.94 7.10
N LEU A 170 8.78 -3.20 7.16
CA LEU A 170 9.55 -4.34 6.62
C LEU A 170 9.81 -4.16 5.13
N PHE A 171 8.77 -3.80 4.39
CA PHE A 171 8.88 -3.59 2.95
C PHE A 171 9.73 -2.37 2.63
N ALA A 172 9.61 -1.27 3.38
CA ALA A 172 10.49 -0.11 3.23
C ALA A 172 11.97 -0.49 3.39
N GLY A 173 12.33 -1.36 4.34
CA GLY A 173 13.70 -1.89 4.48
C GLY A 173 14.18 -2.63 3.22
N LEU A 174 13.37 -3.55 2.69
CA LEU A 174 13.68 -4.26 1.44
C LEU A 174 13.86 -3.29 0.26
N LEU A 175 12.98 -2.30 0.14
CA LEU A 175 13.03 -1.29 -0.92
C LEU A 175 14.31 -0.43 -0.84
N LEU A 176 14.76 -0.06 0.36
CA LEU A 176 16.02 0.65 0.57
C LEU A 176 17.22 -0.20 0.16
N ASP A 177 17.27 -1.48 0.54
CA ASP A 177 18.33 -2.39 0.11
C ASP A 177 18.36 -2.57 -1.42
N GLN A 178 17.19 -2.67 -2.06
CA GLN A 178 17.06 -2.74 -3.52
C GLN A 178 17.53 -1.45 -4.21
N ALA A 179 17.44 -0.30 -3.55
CA ALA A 179 17.97 0.98 -4.02
C ALA A 179 19.47 1.18 -3.70
N GLY A 180 20.09 0.23 -2.99
CA GLY A 180 21.49 0.30 -2.55
C GLY A 180 21.71 1.23 -1.35
N ILE A 181 20.67 1.51 -0.56
CA ILE A 181 20.76 2.27 0.69
C ILE A 181 20.73 1.28 1.85
N HIS A 182 21.87 1.13 2.51
CA HIS A 182 22.03 0.11 3.56
C HIS A 182 22.16 0.69 4.97
N ASN A 183 22.35 2.00 5.11
CA ASN A 183 22.47 2.67 6.40
C ASN A 183 21.09 2.99 6.99
N TYR A 184 20.34 1.94 7.33
CA TYR A 184 19.04 2.07 7.96
C TYR A 184 18.85 1.04 9.07
N GLU A 185 17.95 1.37 10.00
CA GLU A 185 17.50 0.48 11.08
C GLU A 185 15.98 0.62 11.28
N ILE A 186 15.36 -0.45 11.77
CA ILE A 186 13.93 -0.55 12.05
C ILE A 186 13.74 -0.63 13.57
N LEU A 187 12.96 0.28 14.13
CA LEU A 187 12.63 0.33 15.55
C LEU A 187 11.20 -0.24 15.74
N GLU A 188 11.09 -1.41 16.36
CA GLU A 188 9.83 -2.10 16.61
C GLU A 188 9.48 -2.08 18.09
N ALA A 189 8.23 -1.75 18.41
CA ALA A 189 7.77 -1.69 19.79
C ALA A 189 7.52 -3.07 20.39
N ASN A 190 7.02 -4.01 19.59
CA ASN A 190 6.74 -5.39 19.97
C ASN A 190 8.01 -6.25 19.97
N ASP A 191 7.88 -7.55 20.23
CA ASP A 191 8.93 -8.56 20.16
C ASP A 191 8.83 -9.47 18.91
N ARG A 192 7.94 -9.11 17.98
CA ARG A 192 7.66 -9.86 16.75
C ARG A 192 7.52 -8.95 15.53
N LEU A 193 7.76 -9.51 14.36
CA LEU A 193 7.49 -8.85 13.08
C LEU A 193 6.01 -8.94 12.70
N GLY A 194 5.58 -8.07 11.79
CA GLY A 194 4.32 -8.18 11.04
C GLY A 194 3.18 -7.27 11.52
N GLY A 195 3.24 -6.76 12.76
CA GLY A 195 2.19 -5.89 13.31
C GLY A 195 0.82 -6.55 13.24
N ARG A 196 -0.11 -5.97 12.46
CA ARG A 196 -1.46 -6.53 12.25
C ARG A 196 -1.49 -7.85 11.49
N VAL A 197 -0.42 -8.24 10.79
CA VAL A 197 -0.26 -9.62 10.32
C VAL A 197 0.05 -10.48 11.54
N HIS A 198 -0.93 -11.30 11.93
CA HIS A 198 -0.84 -12.12 13.14
C HIS A 198 -1.60 -13.44 12.97
N THR A 199 -0.84 -14.52 12.91
CA THR A 199 -1.30 -15.90 12.98
C THR A 199 -0.99 -16.47 14.37
N THR A 200 -1.98 -17.10 15.00
CA THR A 200 -1.79 -17.84 16.25
C THR A 200 -1.68 -19.34 15.95
N TYR A 201 -0.68 -20.00 16.53
CA TYR A 201 -0.43 -21.43 16.39
C TYR A 201 -0.79 -22.15 17.69
N PHE A 202 -1.47 -23.28 17.57
CA PHE A 202 -1.94 -24.10 18.68
C PHE A 202 -1.20 -25.44 18.71
N SER A 203 -1.15 -26.07 19.89
CA SER A 203 -0.53 -27.39 20.09
C SER A 203 0.91 -27.51 19.55
N ASN A 204 1.65 -26.39 19.46
CA ASN A 204 2.97 -26.30 18.82
C ASN A 204 3.01 -26.93 17.41
N SER A 205 1.91 -26.85 16.67
CA SER A 205 1.76 -27.41 15.34
C SER A 205 1.69 -26.33 14.27
N SER A 206 2.34 -26.58 13.12
CA SER A 206 2.20 -25.76 11.92
C SER A 206 0.89 -26.01 11.16
N THR A 207 0.08 -26.99 11.58
CA THR A 207 -1.18 -27.35 10.94
C THR A 207 -2.41 -26.85 11.70
N ALA A 208 -2.29 -26.62 13.01
CA ALA A 208 -3.34 -26.09 13.87
C ALA A 208 -3.07 -24.60 14.14
N TYR A 209 -3.61 -23.74 13.30
CA TYR A 209 -3.43 -22.29 13.41
C TYR A 209 -4.67 -21.54 12.94
N GLN A 210 -4.77 -20.27 13.34
CA GLN A 210 -5.78 -19.35 12.84
C GLN A 210 -5.27 -17.92 12.71
N GLU A 211 -5.86 -17.19 11.76
CA GLU A 211 -5.52 -15.80 11.46
C GLU A 211 -6.29 -14.83 12.35
N MET A 212 -5.55 -14.16 13.22
CA MET A 212 -6.07 -13.13 14.12
C MET A 212 -6.03 -11.72 13.49
N GLY A 213 -5.33 -11.58 12.37
CA GLY A 213 -5.29 -10.37 11.53
C GLY A 213 -5.89 -10.61 10.14
N PRO A 214 -5.19 -10.24 9.03
CA PRO A 214 -5.62 -10.56 7.68
C PRO A 214 -5.64 -12.08 7.48
N MET A 215 -6.49 -12.58 6.57
CA MET A 215 -6.65 -14.03 6.38
C MET A 215 -6.75 -14.50 4.92
N ARG A 216 -6.93 -13.59 3.96
CA ARG A 216 -7.20 -13.95 2.57
C ARG A 216 -6.88 -12.81 1.60
N PHE A 217 -6.74 -13.15 0.32
CA PHE A 217 -6.52 -12.23 -0.79
C PHE A 217 -7.43 -12.61 -1.96
N PRO A 218 -8.19 -11.67 -2.55
CA PRO A 218 -9.01 -11.93 -3.73
C PRO A 218 -8.14 -11.98 -5.00
N ILE A 219 -8.60 -12.75 -5.99
CA ILE A 219 -7.90 -12.99 -7.25
C ILE A 219 -8.72 -12.55 -8.45
N SER A 220 -10.01 -12.86 -8.46
CA SER A 220 -10.89 -12.54 -9.59
C SER A 220 -12.37 -12.65 -9.22
N ILE A 221 -13.19 -11.94 -10.00
CA ILE A 221 -14.65 -11.87 -9.90
C ILE A 221 -15.25 -12.51 -11.15
N ASP A 222 -16.26 -13.35 -10.98
CA ASP A 222 -17.11 -13.79 -12.09
C ASP A 222 -18.18 -12.70 -12.34
N TYR A 223 -18.15 -12.09 -13.52
CA TYR A 223 -18.98 -10.93 -13.87
C TYR A 223 -19.65 -11.15 -15.23
N GLY A 224 -20.92 -11.60 -15.19
CA GLY A 224 -21.62 -12.12 -16.37
C GLY A 224 -20.87 -13.30 -16.97
N ASP A 225 -20.65 -13.29 -18.29
CA ASP A 225 -19.87 -14.33 -18.99
C ASP A 225 -18.35 -14.13 -18.93
N LYS A 226 -17.85 -13.17 -18.14
CA LYS A 226 -16.43 -12.79 -18.06
C LYS A 226 -15.87 -13.01 -16.67
N LYS A 227 -14.55 -13.17 -16.62
CA LYS A 227 -13.77 -13.19 -15.39
C LYS A 227 -12.92 -11.93 -15.31
N LEU A 228 -13.17 -11.08 -14.33
CA LEU A 228 -12.41 -9.84 -14.09
C LEU A 228 -11.31 -10.10 -13.06
N PRO A 229 -10.04 -9.74 -13.32
CA PRO A 229 -8.99 -9.89 -12.33
C PRO A 229 -9.14 -8.86 -11.20
N VAL A 230 -8.72 -9.22 -10.00
CA VAL A 230 -8.50 -8.26 -8.91
C VAL A 230 -6.99 -8.01 -8.82
N THR A 231 -6.51 -7.00 -9.54
CA THR A 231 -5.07 -6.73 -9.68
C THR A 231 -4.46 -6.02 -8.47
N ASP A 232 -5.29 -5.55 -7.56
CA ASP A 232 -4.93 -4.66 -6.48
C ASP A 232 -4.04 -5.31 -5.38
N HIS A 233 -4.04 -6.64 -5.32
CA HIS A 233 -3.18 -7.42 -4.41
C HIS A 233 -1.95 -8.02 -5.09
N ASN A 234 -1.70 -7.68 -6.36
CA ASN A 234 -0.56 -8.21 -7.12
C ASN A 234 0.78 -7.94 -6.41
N SER A 235 0.93 -6.80 -5.74
CA SER A 235 2.13 -6.47 -4.97
C SER A 235 2.40 -7.44 -3.82
N VAL A 236 1.36 -8.04 -3.22
CA VAL A 236 1.51 -9.06 -2.17
C VAL A 236 2.05 -10.37 -2.75
N PHE A 237 1.55 -10.79 -3.91
CA PHE A 237 2.04 -12.01 -4.58
C PHE A 237 3.46 -11.82 -5.10
N ALA A 238 3.78 -10.65 -5.68
CA ALA A 238 5.12 -10.31 -6.12
C ALA A 238 6.10 -10.23 -4.93
N LEU A 239 5.68 -9.70 -3.78
CA LEU A 239 6.50 -9.68 -2.57
C LEU A 239 6.83 -11.10 -2.10
N ALA A 240 5.84 -11.99 -2.05
CA ALA A 240 6.07 -13.37 -1.68
C ALA A 240 7.04 -14.09 -2.64
N GLU A 241 6.91 -13.85 -3.95
CA GLU A 241 7.84 -14.37 -4.96
C GLU A 241 9.26 -13.84 -4.73
N GLU A 242 9.42 -12.53 -4.51
CA GLU A 242 10.71 -11.91 -4.22
C GLU A 242 11.35 -12.52 -2.96
N LEU A 243 10.60 -12.63 -1.85
CA LEU A 243 11.10 -13.22 -0.62
C LEU A 243 11.42 -14.72 -0.78
N ASN A 244 10.64 -15.47 -1.55
CA ASN A 244 10.95 -16.87 -1.86
C ASN A 244 12.23 -17.01 -2.68
N ASN A 245 12.52 -16.08 -3.58
CA ASN A 245 13.76 -16.08 -4.36
C ASN A 245 14.99 -15.68 -3.53
N MET A 246 14.79 -14.97 -2.42
CA MET A 246 15.85 -14.51 -1.52
C MET A 246 16.15 -15.50 -0.38
N ASN A 247 15.28 -16.47 -0.13
CA ASN A 247 15.33 -17.30 1.07
C ASN A 247 15.27 -18.80 0.78
N ASP A 248 15.65 -19.59 1.79
CA ASP A 248 15.51 -21.04 1.78
C ASP A 248 14.07 -21.52 2.05
N GLU A 249 13.82 -22.81 1.81
CA GLU A 249 12.51 -23.46 1.93
C GLU A 249 11.83 -23.24 3.30
N GLU A 250 12.60 -23.04 4.38
CA GLU A 250 12.09 -22.74 5.73
C GLU A 250 11.16 -21.51 5.74
N TYR A 251 11.49 -20.48 4.95
CA TYR A 251 10.78 -19.20 4.90
C TYR A 251 9.77 -19.12 3.75
N LYS A 252 9.60 -20.20 2.99
CA LYS A 252 8.75 -20.23 1.80
C LYS A 252 7.32 -19.77 2.05
N ILE A 253 6.85 -18.80 1.30
CA ILE A 253 5.46 -18.33 1.30
C ILE A 253 4.73 -19.08 0.17
N GLU A 254 3.83 -19.99 0.55
CA GLU A 254 3.03 -20.77 -0.40
C GLU A 254 1.56 -20.34 -0.32
N PHE A 255 1.04 -19.82 -1.44
CA PHE A 255 -0.38 -19.49 -1.53
C PHE A 255 -1.22 -20.72 -1.86
N ILE A 256 -2.25 -20.95 -1.06
CA ILE A 256 -3.25 -22.00 -1.24
C ILE A 256 -4.63 -21.38 -1.46
N LYS A 257 -5.59 -22.19 -1.92
CA LYS A 257 -6.98 -21.74 -2.11
C LYS A 257 -7.60 -21.37 -0.76
N TRP A 258 -8.26 -20.22 -0.71
CA TRP A 258 -9.22 -19.89 0.35
C TRP A 258 -10.63 -20.21 -0.16
N THR A 259 -11.39 -20.98 0.61
CA THR A 259 -12.82 -21.20 0.34
C THR A 259 -13.60 -20.07 1.00
N GLN A 260 -14.13 -19.15 0.19
CA GLN A 260 -14.93 -18.03 0.69
C GLN A 260 -16.29 -18.47 1.23
N SER A 261 -16.95 -19.39 0.52
CA SER A 261 -18.24 -19.96 0.86
C SER A 261 -18.36 -21.38 0.32
N SER A 262 -19.23 -22.18 0.94
CA SER A 262 -19.55 -23.55 0.57
C SER A 262 -21.05 -23.81 0.80
N GLU A 263 -21.66 -24.62 -0.06
CA GLU A 263 -23.05 -25.07 0.12
C GLU A 263 -23.25 -25.90 1.40
N ASN A 264 -22.17 -26.46 1.96
CA ASN A 264 -22.22 -27.22 3.20
C ASN A 264 -22.02 -26.35 4.45
N ASN A 265 -21.67 -25.07 4.32
CA ASN A 265 -21.68 -24.17 5.46
C ASN A 265 -23.09 -24.08 6.05
N LEU A 266 -23.17 -23.82 7.35
CA LEU A 266 -24.41 -23.76 8.09
C LEU A 266 -25.17 -22.46 7.79
N TYR A 267 -26.50 -22.57 7.74
CA TYR A 267 -27.41 -21.44 7.71
C TYR A 267 -28.24 -21.45 8.99
N TYR A 268 -28.03 -20.47 9.84
CA TYR A 268 -28.71 -20.38 11.14
C TYR A 268 -29.35 -19.02 11.36
N ARG A 269 -30.67 -18.95 11.24
CA ARG A 269 -31.46 -17.77 11.58
C ARG A 269 -32.70 -18.14 12.38
N ASN A 270 -33.06 -17.34 13.37
CA ASN A 270 -34.28 -17.48 14.17
C ASN A 270 -34.51 -18.92 14.68
N GLY A 271 -33.46 -19.56 15.19
CA GLY A 271 -33.55 -20.90 15.77
C GLY A 271 -33.95 -21.98 14.76
N ILE A 272 -33.63 -21.83 13.47
CA ILE A 272 -34.03 -22.81 12.46
C ILE A 272 -33.28 -24.13 12.61
N ARG A 273 -34.01 -25.24 12.47
CA ARG A 273 -33.53 -26.60 12.64
C ARG A 273 -34.19 -27.52 11.61
N LEU A 274 -33.43 -28.51 11.16
CA LEU A 274 -33.96 -29.69 10.48
C LEU A 274 -34.77 -30.55 11.47
N PRO A 275 -35.60 -31.49 10.99
CA PRO A 275 -36.39 -32.38 11.86
C PRO A 275 -35.55 -33.23 12.84
N ASP A 276 -34.27 -33.47 12.51
CA ASP A 276 -33.33 -34.19 13.35
C ASP A 276 -32.58 -33.30 14.36
N GLY A 277 -32.92 -32.00 14.41
CA GLY A 277 -32.33 -31.03 15.32
C GLY A 277 -31.02 -30.40 14.83
N ARG A 278 -30.51 -30.75 13.64
CA ARG A 278 -29.31 -30.09 13.07
C ARG A 278 -29.64 -28.73 12.48
N VAL A 279 -28.65 -27.85 12.39
CA VAL A 279 -28.72 -26.62 11.57
C VAL A 279 -28.72 -27.03 10.09
N PRO A 280 -29.62 -26.49 9.24
CA PRO A 280 -29.57 -26.75 7.80
C PRO A 280 -28.34 -26.10 7.16
N THR A 281 -27.85 -26.69 6.07
CA THR A 281 -26.78 -26.07 5.26
C THR A 281 -27.35 -25.04 4.28
N VAL A 282 -26.50 -24.13 3.80
CA VAL A 282 -26.85 -23.15 2.75
C VAL A 282 -27.45 -23.84 1.51
N GLY A 283 -26.88 -24.96 1.08
CA GLY A 283 -27.38 -25.75 -0.05
C GLY A 283 -28.75 -26.37 0.20
N GLN A 284 -29.02 -26.83 1.42
CA GLN A 284 -30.35 -27.35 1.79
C GLN A 284 -31.40 -26.24 1.80
N VAL A 285 -31.05 -25.04 2.27
CA VAL A 285 -31.93 -23.87 2.23
C VAL A 285 -32.21 -23.44 0.80
N ALA A 286 -31.18 -23.40 -0.07
CA ALA A 286 -31.34 -23.10 -1.49
C ALA A 286 -32.25 -24.12 -2.21
N ALA A 287 -32.18 -25.40 -1.83
CA ALA A 287 -33.04 -26.45 -2.38
C ALA A 287 -34.47 -26.45 -1.81
N ASN A 288 -34.70 -25.82 -0.66
CA ASN A 288 -35.99 -25.80 0.02
C ASN A 288 -36.22 -24.49 0.78
N ALA A 289 -36.94 -23.56 0.16
CA ALA A 289 -37.28 -22.25 0.74
C ALA A 289 -38.09 -22.29 2.04
N SER A 290 -38.69 -23.44 2.42
CA SER A 290 -39.32 -23.57 3.74
C SER A 290 -38.31 -23.64 4.89
N LEU A 291 -37.03 -23.85 4.57
CA LEU A 291 -35.90 -23.77 5.50
C LEU A 291 -35.32 -22.33 5.57
N THR A 292 -36.14 -21.33 5.27
CA THR A 292 -35.81 -19.93 5.48
C THR A 292 -36.81 -19.35 6.49
N LYS A 293 -36.30 -18.68 7.53
CA LYS A 293 -37.10 -17.95 8.52
C LYS A 293 -36.86 -16.43 8.45
N ASP A 294 -36.49 -15.93 7.28
CA ASP A 294 -36.22 -14.50 7.09
C ASP A 294 -37.51 -13.70 7.22
N ALA A 295 -37.53 -12.76 8.16
CA ALA A 295 -38.59 -11.78 8.27
C ALA A 295 -38.41 -10.71 7.19
N GLY A 296 -39.21 -10.74 6.13
CA GLY A 296 -39.58 -9.55 5.36
C GLY A 296 -38.47 -8.72 4.69
N THR A 297 -37.40 -9.33 4.19
CA THR A 297 -36.30 -8.60 3.51
C THR A 297 -36.60 -8.20 2.06
N GLY A 298 -37.61 -8.79 1.43
CA GLY A 298 -37.90 -8.55 0.01
C GLY A 298 -38.58 -7.20 -0.32
N GLU A 299 -39.18 -6.51 0.66
CA GLU A 299 -40.02 -5.32 0.39
C GLU A 299 -39.22 -4.18 -0.27
N PHE A 300 -37.96 -3.99 0.14
CA PHE A 300 -37.12 -2.90 -0.34
C PHE A 300 -36.11 -3.31 -1.41
N SER A 301 -35.95 -4.63 -1.68
CA SER A 301 -34.89 -5.15 -2.56
C SER A 301 -34.88 -4.50 -3.93
N GLU A 302 -36.02 -4.48 -4.65
CA GLU A 302 -36.08 -3.91 -6.01
C GLU A 302 -35.73 -2.42 -6.05
N GLN A 303 -36.16 -1.65 -5.03
CA GLN A 303 -35.87 -0.22 -4.95
C GLN A 303 -34.38 0.02 -4.65
N VAL A 304 -33.80 -0.79 -3.76
CA VAL A 304 -32.37 -0.74 -3.43
C VAL A 304 -31.53 -1.14 -4.62
N ASP A 305 -31.83 -2.28 -5.27
CA ASP A 305 -31.12 -2.75 -6.47
C ASP A 305 -31.10 -1.69 -7.57
N LYS A 306 -32.23 -0.99 -7.77
CA LYS A 306 -32.33 0.09 -8.73
C LYS A 306 -31.45 1.30 -8.35
N ALA A 307 -31.41 1.68 -7.07
CA ALA A 307 -30.62 2.82 -6.61
C ALA A 307 -29.11 2.49 -6.60
N THR A 308 -28.74 1.27 -6.20
CA THR A 308 -27.36 0.81 -6.13
C THR A 308 -26.73 0.61 -7.51
N ALA A 309 -27.54 0.28 -8.51
CA ALA A 309 -27.11 0.24 -9.91
C ALA A 309 -26.60 1.59 -10.46
N GLU A 310 -26.87 2.73 -9.80
CA GLU A 310 -26.32 4.03 -10.20
C GLU A 310 -24.82 4.16 -9.91
N PHE A 311 -24.29 3.43 -8.93
CA PHE A 311 -22.89 3.49 -8.51
C PHE A 311 -22.13 2.18 -8.72
N TYR A 312 -22.76 1.01 -8.63
CA TYR A 312 -22.15 -0.28 -8.99
C TYR A 312 -22.30 -0.59 -10.48
N THR A 313 -21.81 0.32 -11.32
CA THR A 313 -21.93 0.16 -12.77
C THR A 313 -20.89 -0.80 -13.34
N ASP A 314 -21.22 -1.36 -14.51
CA ASP A 314 -20.31 -2.12 -15.37
C ASP A 314 -18.95 -1.43 -15.59
N ASP A 315 -18.96 -0.10 -15.71
CA ASP A 315 -17.76 0.69 -15.96
C ASP A 315 -16.90 0.82 -14.70
N TRP A 316 -17.54 0.95 -13.53
CA TRP A 316 -16.86 0.94 -12.23
C TRP A 316 -16.16 -0.38 -11.95
N MET A 317 -16.86 -1.50 -12.12
CA MET A 317 -16.30 -2.84 -11.91
C MET A 317 -15.10 -3.11 -12.86
N LYS A 318 -15.22 -2.72 -14.13
CA LYS A 318 -14.12 -2.86 -15.10
C LYS A 318 -12.95 -1.95 -14.78
N LEU A 319 -13.19 -0.73 -14.30
CA LEU A 319 -12.15 0.22 -13.95
C LEU A 319 -11.38 -0.26 -12.71
N MET A 320 -12.08 -0.62 -11.63
CA MET A 320 -11.48 -1.17 -10.40
C MET A 320 -10.72 -2.47 -10.66
N SER A 321 -11.18 -3.33 -11.59
CA SER A 321 -10.45 -4.55 -11.99
C SER A 321 -9.09 -4.30 -12.65
N LYS A 322 -8.86 -3.08 -13.15
CA LYS A 322 -7.64 -2.74 -13.91
C LYS A 322 -6.75 -1.77 -13.16
N ASP A 323 -7.35 -0.76 -12.53
CA ASP A 323 -6.64 0.38 -11.97
C ASP A 323 -7.46 1.04 -10.84
N MET A 324 -7.16 0.64 -9.60
CA MET A 324 -7.86 1.10 -8.41
C MET A 324 -7.61 2.59 -8.12
N TYR A 325 -6.41 3.09 -8.41
CA TYR A 325 -6.08 4.51 -8.20
C TYR A 325 -6.80 5.40 -9.19
N LYS A 326 -6.91 4.98 -10.46
CA LYS A 326 -7.71 5.69 -11.45
C LYS A 326 -9.21 5.64 -11.11
N ALA A 327 -9.69 4.54 -10.55
CA ALA A 327 -11.05 4.47 -10.03
C ALA A 327 -11.27 5.48 -8.90
N HIS A 328 -10.37 5.54 -7.92
CA HIS A 328 -10.46 6.49 -6.81
C HIS A 328 -10.38 7.95 -7.27
N ALA A 329 -9.47 8.27 -8.20
CA ALA A 329 -9.37 9.60 -8.78
C ALA A 329 -10.69 10.03 -9.45
N LYS A 330 -11.28 9.14 -10.25
CA LYS A 330 -12.61 9.37 -10.83
C LYS A 330 -13.67 9.54 -9.74
N ALA A 331 -13.57 8.81 -8.62
CA ALA A 331 -14.54 8.90 -7.54
C ALA A 331 -14.49 10.27 -6.85
N LEU A 332 -13.28 10.83 -6.68
CA LEU A 332 -13.13 12.19 -6.16
C LEU A 332 -13.63 13.25 -7.16
N GLU A 333 -13.37 13.08 -8.46
CA GLU A 333 -13.89 13.95 -9.52
C GLU A 333 -15.43 14.00 -9.53
N GLU A 334 -16.09 12.86 -9.26
CA GLU A 334 -17.54 12.75 -9.17
C GLU A 334 -18.09 13.13 -7.78
N ASN A 335 -17.24 13.61 -6.87
CA ASN A 335 -17.53 14.01 -5.49
C ASN A 335 -18.15 12.89 -4.63
N TYR A 336 -17.84 11.64 -4.93
CA TYR A 336 -18.31 10.53 -4.11
C TYR A 336 -17.78 10.61 -2.68
N ASP A 337 -16.52 11.04 -2.49
CA ASP A 337 -15.92 11.15 -1.16
C ASP A 337 -16.67 12.10 -0.20
N ASP A 338 -17.47 13.03 -0.72
CA ASP A 338 -18.26 13.95 0.11
C ASP A 338 -19.48 13.24 0.79
N TRP A 339 -19.71 11.95 0.52
CA TRP A 339 -20.89 11.19 0.94
C TRP A 339 -20.57 9.89 1.66
N SER A 340 -21.47 9.50 2.55
CA SER A 340 -21.67 8.09 2.89
C SER A 340 -22.68 7.46 1.94
N GLU A 341 -22.62 6.14 1.74
CA GLU A 341 -23.59 5.42 0.91
C GLU A 341 -25.03 5.67 1.41
N SER A 342 -25.24 5.64 2.74
CA SER A 342 -26.52 5.95 3.37
C SER A 342 -27.05 7.34 3.00
N ALA A 343 -26.19 8.37 3.09
CA ALA A 343 -26.59 9.74 2.79
C ALA A 343 -26.88 9.91 1.29
N TRP A 344 -26.09 9.26 0.43
CA TRP A 344 -26.32 9.25 -1.02
C TRP A 344 -27.67 8.61 -1.36
N LEU A 345 -27.91 7.38 -0.92
CA LEU A 345 -29.14 6.65 -1.21
C LEU A 345 -30.39 7.41 -0.75
N HIS A 346 -30.35 7.96 0.47
CA HIS A 346 -31.49 8.67 1.02
C HIS A 346 -31.70 10.04 0.37
N GLN A 347 -30.66 10.88 0.29
CA GLN A 347 -30.80 12.29 -0.09
C GLN A 347 -30.64 12.52 -1.59
N LYS A 348 -29.81 11.73 -2.27
CA LYS A 348 -29.52 11.87 -3.70
C LYS A 348 -30.46 11.01 -4.54
N SER A 349 -30.59 9.72 -4.22
CA SER A 349 -31.43 8.78 -4.97
C SER A 349 -32.90 8.77 -4.49
N GLY A 350 -33.19 9.36 -3.33
CA GLY A 350 -34.55 9.56 -2.83
C GLY A 350 -35.17 8.32 -2.18
N LEU A 351 -34.36 7.33 -1.76
CA LEU A 351 -34.86 6.17 -1.02
C LEU A 351 -35.45 6.59 0.33
N SER A 352 -36.48 5.87 0.77
CA SER A 352 -37.00 6.02 2.14
C SER A 352 -35.95 5.62 3.17
N LEU A 353 -36.06 6.10 4.42
CA LEU A 353 -35.15 5.71 5.48
C LEU A 353 -35.18 4.20 5.74
N ASN A 354 -36.34 3.54 5.65
CA ASN A 354 -36.44 2.09 5.81
C ASN A 354 -35.70 1.35 4.69
N ALA A 355 -35.84 1.80 3.43
CA ALA A 355 -35.10 1.20 2.32
C ALA A 355 -33.59 1.46 2.42
N THR A 356 -33.19 2.64 2.91
CA THR A 356 -31.79 2.99 3.13
C THR A 356 -31.18 2.16 4.27
N GLU A 357 -31.91 1.99 5.37
CA GLU A 357 -31.50 1.14 6.49
C GLU A 357 -31.37 -0.32 6.06
N TYR A 358 -32.31 -0.82 5.26
CA TYR A 358 -32.22 -2.15 4.67
C TYR A 358 -30.95 -2.33 3.82
N ALA A 359 -30.57 -1.32 3.03
CA ALA A 359 -29.39 -1.39 2.16
C ALA A 359 -28.06 -1.32 2.93
N THR A 360 -27.97 -0.43 3.92
CA THR A 360 -26.67 0.04 4.46
C THR A 360 -26.54 -0.11 5.98
N GLY A 361 -27.64 -0.39 6.68
CA GLY A 361 -27.73 -0.26 8.14
C GLY A 361 -27.56 1.18 8.64
N LEU A 362 -27.74 2.19 7.78
CA LEU A 362 -27.52 3.61 8.07
C LEU A 362 -26.08 3.94 8.55
N LYS A 363 -25.09 3.18 8.07
CA LYS A 363 -23.68 3.45 8.37
C LYS A 363 -23.21 4.76 7.73
N SER A 364 -22.29 5.45 8.39
CA SER A 364 -21.78 6.77 7.97
C SER A 364 -20.43 6.72 7.25
N GLY A 365 -19.90 5.53 6.98
CA GLY A 365 -18.62 5.35 6.30
C GLY A 365 -18.61 6.00 4.93
N ASN A 366 -17.41 6.34 4.47
CA ASN A 366 -17.20 6.95 3.17
C ASN A 366 -17.59 5.99 2.02
N ILE A 367 -18.33 6.49 1.01
CA ILE A 367 -18.85 5.67 -0.08
C ILE A 367 -17.75 5.00 -0.93
N TRP A 368 -16.54 5.57 -1.01
CA TRP A 368 -15.43 4.90 -1.71
C TRP A 368 -15.04 3.59 -1.01
N GLU A 369 -15.05 3.55 0.33
CA GLU A 369 -14.78 2.31 1.05
C GLU A 369 -15.85 1.25 0.74
N ASP A 370 -17.13 1.63 0.74
CA ASP A 370 -18.23 0.72 0.38
C ASP A 370 -18.10 0.22 -1.08
N MET A 371 -17.71 1.10 -2.00
CA MET A 371 -17.45 0.75 -3.40
C MET A 371 -16.29 -0.25 -3.54
N TYR A 372 -15.19 0.03 -2.86
CA TYR A 372 -14.00 -0.81 -2.87
C TYR A 372 -14.26 -2.18 -2.22
N ASP A 373 -14.94 -2.21 -1.07
CA ASP A 373 -15.31 -3.45 -0.38
C ASP A 373 -16.27 -4.28 -1.24
N THR A 374 -17.29 -3.66 -1.84
CA THR A 374 -18.23 -4.37 -2.72
C THR A 374 -17.52 -5.02 -3.91
N PHE A 375 -16.62 -4.28 -4.56
CA PHE A 375 -15.79 -4.84 -5.63
C PHE A 375 -14.94 -6.02 -5.15
N THR A 376 -14.23 -5.83 -4.04
CA THR A 376 -13.26 -6.80 -3.51
C THR A 376 -13.92 -8.08 -2.99
N PHE A 377 -15.04 -7.95 -2.27
CA PHE A 377 -15.81 -9.08 -1.75
C PHE A 377 -16.73 -9.76 -2.76
N SER A 378 -16.89 -9.18 -3.96
CA SER A 378 -17.49 -9.87 -5.11
C SER A 378 -16.58 -10.96 -5.71
N ALA A 379 -15.32 -11.06 -5.26
CA ALA A 379 -14.40 -12.06 -5.79
C ALA A 379 -14.91 -13.49 -5.56
N THR A 380 -14.74 -14.33 -6.57
CA THR A 380 -15.11 -15.77 -6.53
C THR A 380 -13.89 -16.66 -6.35
N ASP A 381 -12.69 -16.16 -6.68
CA ASP A 381 -11.42 -16.82 -6.39
C ASP A 381 -10.62 -16.07 -5.33
N TRP A 382 -10.13 -16.83 -4.36
CA TRP A 382 -9.37 -16.32 -3.22
C TRP A 382 -8.14 -17.16 -2.93
N ARG A 383 -7.16 -16.57 -2.26
CA ARG A 383 -5.96 -17.23 -1.73
C ARG A 383 -5.75 -16.92 -0.27
N THR A 384 -5.09 -17.83 0.43
CA THR A 384 -4.49 -17.63 1.77
C THR A 384 -3.08 -18.24 1.75
N VAL A 385 -2.35 -18.20 2.87
CA VAL A 385 -0.96 -18.70 2.94
C VAL A 385 -0.91 -19.98 3.77
N GLN A 386 -0.35 -21.05 3.20
CA GLN A 386 -0.13 -22.30 3.92
C GLN A 386 0.82 -22.07 5.09
N GLY A 387 0.39 -22.48 6.30
CA GLY A 387 1.16 -22.26 7.53
C GLY A 387 1.01 -20.84 8.11
N GLY A 388 0.08 -20.04 7.60
CA GLY A 388 -0.30 -18.74 8.15
C GLY A 388 0.27 -17.54 7.41
N LEU A 389 -0.47 -16.44 7.39
CA LEU A 389 -0.07 -15.17 6.78
C LEU A 389 1.13 -14.54 7.48
N ASN A 390 1.43 -14.92 8.73
CA ASN A 390 2.69 -14.56 9.41
C ASN A 390 3.93 -14.93 8.59
N ARG A 391 3.86 -15.90 7.68
CA ARG A 391 4.98 -16.23 6.79
C ARG A 391 5.41 -15.07 5.90
N LEU A 392 4.50 -14.14 5.56
CA LEU A 392 4.84 -12.91 4.84
C LEU A 392 5.81 -12.05 5.65
N ALA A 393 5.57 -11.87 6.95
CA ALA A 393 6.46 -11.11 7.83
C ALA A 393 7.73 -11.90 8.15
N LYS A 394 7.60 -13.21 8.40
CA LYS A 394 8.73 -14.09 8.72
C LYS A 394 9.74 -14.17 7.56
N GLY A 395 9.29 -14.09 6.31
CA GLY A 395 10.17 -14.04 5.14
C GLY A 395 11.18 -12.88 5.16
N PHE A 396 10.95 -11.83 5.94
CA PHE A 396 11.91 -10.73 6.10
C PHE A 396 13.01 -10.99 7.14
N GLU A 397 12.87 -11.98 8.02
CA GLU A 397 13.87 -12.27 9.08
C GLU A 397 15.30 -12.44 8.51
N PRO A 398 15.55 -13.36 7.55
CA PRO A 398 16.86 -13.51 6.93
C PRO A 398 17.29 -12.32 6.05
N VAL A 399 16.33 -11.56 5.51
CA VAL A 399 16.58 -10.44 4.60
C VAL A 399 17.06 -9.20 5.35
N LEU A 400 16.38 -8.84 6.43
CA LEU A 400 16.67 -7.64 7.22
C LEU A 400 17.63 -7.94 8.39
N GLY A 401 17.68 -9.20 8.84
CA GLY A 401 18.62 -9.68 9.85
C GLY A 401 18.64 -8.82 11.10
N ASN A 402 19.82 -8.28 11.44
CA ASN A 402 20.05 -7.48 12.63
C ASN A 402 19.65 -5.99 12.49
N LYS A 403 18.98 -5.60 11.41
CA LYS A 403 18.51 -4.22 11.21
C LYS A 403 17.25 -3.91 12.02
N VAL A 404 16.58 -4.91 12.58
CA VAL A 404 15.38 -4.72 13.43
C VAL A 404 15.78 -4.73 14.91
N GLU A 405 15.42 -3.67 15.62
CA GLU A 405 15.57 -3.57 17.07
C GLU A 405 14.18 -3.55 17.73
N PHE A 406 13.92 -4.58 18.52
CA PHE A 406 12.65 -4.79 19.23
C PHE A 406 12.60 -4.07 20.58
N GLY A 407 11.39 -3.91 21.14
CA GLY A 407 11.16 -3.25 22.42
C GLY A 407 11.34 -1.73 22.42
N ILE A 408 11.39 -1.10 21.24
CA ILE A 408 11.57 0.35 21.08
C ILE A 408 10.22 1.04 20.85
N LYS A 409 9.53 1.36 21.94
CA LYS A 409 8.22 2.05 21.91
C LYS A 409 8.38 3.56 21.74
N VAL A 410 8.57 4.00 20.50
CA VAL A 410 8.63 5.43 20.12
C VAL A 410 7.40 6.18 20.63
N SER A 411 7.62 7.37 21.20
CA SER A 411 6.56 8.25 21.72
C SER A 411 6.80 9.73 21.46
N LYS A 412 7.91 10.08 20.81
CA LYS A 412 8.25 11.46 20.47
C LYS A 412 9.12 11.53 19.22
N LEU A 413 8.83 12.52 18.36
CA LEU A 413 9.67 12.94 17.25
C LEU A 413 10.03 14.41 17.46
N ALA A 414 11.24 14.81 17.08
CA ALA A 414 11.66 16.21 17.06
C ALA A 414 12.63 16.45 15.90
N VAL A 415 12.52 17.58 15.23
CA VAL A 415 13.50 18.03 14.24
C VAL A 415 14.58 18.83 14.97
N LYS A 416 15.84 18.48 14.77
CA LYS A 416 17.00 19.16 15.36
C LYS A 416 17.39 20.39 14.54
N GLU A 417 18.22 21.25 15.13
CA GLU A 417 18.76 22.44 14.45
C GLU A 417 19.60 22.10 13.20
N ASP A 418 20.23 20.92 13.19
CA ASP A 418 21.01 20.40 12.05
C ASP A 418 20.13 19.76 10.96
N GLY A 419 18.81 19.75 11.13
CA GLY A 419 17.83 19.17 10.22
C GLY A 419 17.57 17.67 10.43
N GLN A 420 18.33 16.98 11.29
CA GLN A 420 18.08 15.57 11.57
C GLN A 420 16.82 15.36 12.40
N VAL A 421 16.12 14.26 12.14
CA VAL A 421 14.96 13.84 12.93
C VAL A 421 15.43 12.99 14.11
N SER A 422 15.16 13.46 15.32
CA SER A 422 15.34 12.72 16.56
C SER A 422 14.12 11.87 16.87
N VAL A 423 14.31 10.55 16.88
CA VAL A 423 13.31 9.56 17.29
C VAL A 423 13.54 9.22 18.76
N GLN A 424 12.52 9.40 19.60
CA GLN A 424 12.63 9.36 21.06
C GLN A 424 11.62 8.39 21.70
N TRP A 425 12.09 7.65 22.70
CA TRP A 425 11.28 6.72 23.50
C TRP A 425 11.71 6.72 24.96
N LYS A 426 10.90 6.12 25.82
CA LYS A 426 11.24 5.85 27.22
C LYS A 426 11.37 4.35 27.40
N THR A 427 12.33 3.92 28.22
CA THR A 427 12.49 2.49 28.55
C THR A 427 11.36 2.01 29.47
N LYS A 428 10.91 2.87 30.39
CA LYS A 428 9.75 2.63 31.24
C LYS A 428 8.78 3.82 31.20
N PRO A 429 7.47 3.60 31.42
CA PRO A 429 6.46 4.66 31.30
C PRO A 429 6.73 5.91 32.17
N TYR A 430 7.36 5.72 33.33
CA TYR A 430 7.62 6.77 34.31
C TYR A 430 9.03 7.37 34.23
N ASP A 431 9.88 6.94 33.29
CA ASP A 431 11.20 7.55 33.13
C ASP A 431 11.05 9.03 32.76
N GLU A 432 11.85 9.92 33.35
CA GLU A 432 11.84 11.34 33.01
C GLU A 432 12.62 11.62 31.72
N GLU A 433 13.71 10.88 31.51
CA GLU A 433 14.60 11.03 30.36
C GLU A 433 14.16 10.17 29.17
N TYR A 434 14.29 10.73 27.97
CA TYR A 434 14.09 10.02 26.72
C TYR A 434 15.42 9.43 26.25
N GLN A 435 15.38 8.18 25.81
CA GLN A 435 16.37 7.64 24.89
C GLN A 435 16.11 8.21 23.49
N SER A 436 17.16 8.32 22.67
CA SER A 436 17.00 8.87 21.32
C SER A 436 18.00 8.31 20.32
N LYS A 437 17.56 8.26 19.06
CA LYS A 437 18.41 8.10 17.89
C LYS A 437 18.11 9.22 16.90
N SER A 438 19.04 9.52 16.00
CA SER A 438 18.88 10.59 15.00
C SER A 438 19.17 10.08 13.60
N TYR A 439 18.45 10.64 12.64
CA TYR A 439 18.35 10.18 11.27
C TYR A 439 18.19 11.37 10.34
N ASP A 440 18.67 11.24 9.11
CA ASP A 440 18.46 12.25 8.07
C ASP A 440 17.01 12.19 7.57
N ASN A 441 16.43 10.99 7.53
CA ASN A 441 14.99 10.78 7.30
C ASN A 441 14.40 9.72 8.21
N VAL A 442 13.11 9.87 8.51
CA VAL A 442 12.35 8.87 9.26
C VAL A 442 11.10 8.46 8.49
N ILE A 443 10.98 7.16 8.23
CA ILE A 443 9.78 6.53 7.68
C ILE A 443 8.96 5.98 8.86
N VAL A 444 7.79 6.57 9.11
CA VAL A 444 6.90 6.17 10.19
C VAL A 444 5.83 5.24 9.63
N GLY A 445 5.96 3.94 9.91
CA GLY A 445 5.00 2.89 9.55
C GLY A 445 3.93 2.60 10.61
N VAL A 446 3.94 3.37 11.71
CA VAL A 446 3.03 3.21 12.86
C VAL A 446 1.66 3.83 12.55
N PRO A 447 0.53 3.17 12.88
CA PRO A 447 -0.80 3.72 12.60
C PRO A 447 -1.09 5.02 13.36
N PHE A 448 -1.93 5.87 12.77
CA PHE A 448 -2.29 7.17 13.35
C PHE A 448 -3.03 7.07 14.69
N THR A 449 -3.68 5.96 15.00
CA THR A 449 -4.22 5.63 16.33
C THR A 449 -3.17 5.69 17.44
N ILE A 450 -1.91 5.37 17.14
CA ILE A 450 -0.79 5.44 18.08
C ILE A 450 -0.04 6.77 17.93
N VAL A 451 0.28 7.17 16.71
CA VAL A 451 1.07 8.40 16.43
C VAL A 451 0.39 9.65 16.98
N ARG A 452 -0.95 9.70 17.03
CA ARG A 452 -1.70 10.83 17.61
C ARG A 452 -1.45 11.06 19.11
N ASN A 453 -0.85 10.08 19.80
CA ASN A 453 -0.46 10.18 21.20
C ASN A 453 1.02 10.58 21.38
N TRP A 454 1.77 10.77 20.30
CA TRP A 454 3.18 11.16 20.35
C TRP A 454 3.33 12.67 20.52
N HIS A 455 4.45 13.08 21.11
CA HIS A 455 4.92 14.46 20.97
C HIS A 455 5.57 14.62 19.58
N LEU A 456 4.92 15.35 18.68
CA LEU A 456 5.37 15.56 17.30
C LEU A 456 5.99 16.95 17.13
N PRO A 457 6.87 17.14 16.13
CA PRO A 457 7.27 18.48 15.69
C PRO A 457 6.06 19.23 15.10
N GLU A 458 6.25 20.49 14.74
CA GLU A 458 5.25 21.23 13.98
C GLU A 458 5.04 20.55 12.62
N LEU A 459 3.80 20.20 12.31
CA LEU A 459 3.38 19.59 11.05
C LEU A 459 2.35 20.49 10.37
N PRO A 460 2.24 20.47 9.03
CA PRO A 460 1.17 21.16 8.32
C PRO A 460 -0.20 20.84 8.90
N TYR A 461 -1.09 21.83 8.92
CA TYR A 461 -2.41 21.71 9.53
C TYR A 461 -3.16 20.46 9.07
N THR A 462 -3.21 20.21 7.76
CA THR A 462 -3.93 19.08 7.18
C THR A 462 -3.37 17.75 7.66
N LEU A 463 -2.05 17.57 7.69
CA LEU A 463 -1.41 16.34 8.18
C LEU A 463 -1.63 16.15 9.69
N SER A 464 -1.51 17.22 10.48
CA SER A 464 -1.80 17.18 11.91
C SER A 464 -3.26 16.77 12.18
N ARG A 465 -4.22 17.27 11.37
CA ARG A 465 -5.63 16.86 11.45
C ARG A 465 -5.82 15.42 11.01
N ALA A 466 -5.15 14.98 9.96
CA ALA A 466 -5.20 13.60 9.49
C ALA A 466 -4.75 12.61 10.58
N ILE A 467 -3.59 12.86 11.20
CA ILE A 467 -3.08 12.05 12.32
C ILE A 467 -4.10 11.98 13.45
N LYS A 468 -4.70 13.11 13.80
CA LYS A 468 -5.65 13.21 14.92
C LYS A 468 -7.01 12.58 14.64
N ASN A 469 -7.52 12.71 13.41
CA ASN A 469 -8.94 12.53 13.10
C ASN A 469 -9.23 11.39 12.10
N MET A 470 -8.22 10.77 11.47
CA MET A 470 -8.46 9.61 10.61
C MET A 470 -9.23 8.55 11.41
N GLY A 471 -10.37 8.13 10.84
CA GLY A 471 -11.25 7.13 11.43
C GLY A 471 -10.64 5.73 11.37
N TYR A 472 -11.02 4.87 12.30
CA TYR A 472 -10.58 3.48 12.35
C TYR A 472 -11.74 2.59 12.76
N SER A 473 -11.91 1.48 12.05
CA SER A 473 -12.83 0.42 12.43
C SER A 473 -12.19 -0.54 13.42
N GLN A 474 -13.02 -1.38 14.03
CA GLN A 474 -12.61 -2.34 15.04
C GLN A 474 -13.09 -3.74 14.72
N ALA A 475 -12.34 -4.71 15.21
CA ALA A 475 -12.60 -6.12 15.06
C ALA A 475 -12.12 -6.86 16.31
N CYS A 476 -12.90 -7.87 16.69
CA CYS A 476 -12.48 -8.89 17.62
C CYS A 476 -12.67 -10.28 17.02
N LYS A 477 -11.65 -11.12 17.20
CA LYS A 477 -11.62 -12.51 16.74
C LYS A 477 -11.42 -13.46 17.91
N VAL A 478 -12.08 -14.62 17.83
CA VAL A 478 -11.86 -15.75 18.74
C VAL A 478 -11.60 -17.00 17.91
N ALA A 479 -10.46 -17.63 18.17
CA ALA A 479 -10.09 -18.92 17.62
C ALA A 479 -10.26 -20.00 18.69
N LEU A 480 -10.92 -21.11 18.33
CA LEU A 480 -11.12 -22.25 19.22
C LEU A 480 -10.47 -23.50 18.63
N GLU A 481 -9.69 -24.21 19.43
CA GLU A 481 -9.11 -25.49 19.04
C GLU A 481 -10.02 -26.65 19.44
N PHE A 482 -10.19 -27.57 18.50
CA PHE A 482 -10.87 -28.84 18.70
C PHE A 482 -9.89 -29.99 18.47
N SER A 483 -10.05 -31.09 19.20
CA SER A 483 -9.18 -32.27 19.13
C SER A 483 -9.24 -32.96 17.77
N GLU A 484 -10.34 -32.76 17.04
CA GLU A 484 -10.53 -33.22 15.69
C GLU A 484 -11.35 -32.20 14.88
N ARG A 485 -11.19 -32.24 13.56
CA ARG A 485 -11.98 -31.46 12.60
C ARG A 485 -13.37 -32.09 12.40
N PHE A 486 -14.17 -32.18 13.46
CA PHE A 486 -15.46 -32.91 13.44
C PHE A 486 -16.42 -32.41 12.35
N TRP A 487 -16.35 -31.13 11.98
CA TRP A 487 -17.14 -30.52 10.91
C TRP A 487 -16.85 -31.09 9.51
N GLU A 488 -15.67 -31.70 9.30
CA GLU A 488 -15.34 -32.41 8.06
C GLU A 488 -15.86 -33.85 8.02
N GLN A 489 -16.33 -34.36 9.15
CA GLN A 489 -16.79 -35.76 9.29
C GLN A 489 -18.32 -35.89 9.18
N TYR A 490 -19.03 -34.77 9.05
CA TYR A 490 -20.46 -34.78 8.78
C TYR A 490 -20.79 -35.46 7.45
N GLU A 491 -22.03 -35.98 7.35
CA GLU A 491 -22.58 -36.52 6.10
C GLU A 491 -22.47 -35.52 4.94
N LEU A 492 -22.71 -34.23 5.24
CA LEU A 492 -22.41 -33.08 4.38
C LEU A 492 -21.19 -32.35 4.97
N PRO A 493 -19.96 -32.67 4.53
CA PRO A 493 -18.75 -32.20 5.19
C PRO A 493 -18.48 -30.71 4.90
N ILE A 494 -18.11 -29.95 5.92
CA ILE A 494 -17.74 -28.53 5.81
C ILE A 494 -16.24 -28.43 5.51
N LYS A 495 -15.87 -27.92 4.33
CA LYS A 495 -14.46 -27.82 3.88
C LYS A 495 -14.08 -26.37 3.54
N GLY A 496 -13.84 -25.59 4.59
CA GLY A 496 -13.66 -24.14 4.52
C GLY A 496 -14.98 -23.37 4.42
N GLY A 497 -14.91 -22.08 4.06
CA GLY A 497 -16.07 -21.19 4.03
C GLY A 497 -16.43 -20.64 5.41
N CYS A 498 -17.47 -19.81 5.44
CA CYS A 498 -18.00 -19.24 6.68
C CYS A 498 -19.52 -19.45 6.76
N ASP A 499 -20.03 -19.63 7.97
CA ASP A 499 -21.46 -19.81 8.20
C ASP A 499 -22.25 -18.52 8.01
N SER A 500 -23.52 -18.67 7.63
CA SER A 500 -24.50 -17.59 7.57
C SER A 500 -25.35 -17.64 8.84
N THR A 501 -25.16 -16.67 9.73
CA THR A 501 -25.88 -16.67 11.01
C THR A 501 -26.33 -15.28 11.47
N ASP A 502 -27.41 -15.21 12.25
CA ASP A 502 -27.86 -14.03 13.00
C ASP A 502 -27.34 -13.98 14.44
N LEU A 503 -26.48 -14.93 14.84
CA LEU A 503 -25.81 -14.91 16.14
C LEU A 503 -24.85 -13.73 16.26
N SER A 504 -24.69 -13.24 17.48
CA SER A 504 -23.91 -12.02 17.74
C SER A 504 -22.40 -12.19 17.51
N VAL A 505 -21.89 -13.42 17.45
CA VAL A 505 -20.47 -13.75 17.27
C VAL A 505 -19.89 -13.40 15.89
N GLY A 506 -20.71 -12.87 14.99
CA GLY A 506 -20.27 -12.42 13.66
C GLY A 506 -19.98 -13.60 12.74
N ASN A 507 -18.89 -13.53 11.98
CA ASN A 507 -18.54 -14.59 11.04
C ASN A 507 -17.87 -15.78 11.77
N ILE A 508 -18.36 -16.98 11.49
CA ILE A 508 -17.73 -18.24 11.91
C ILE A 508 -17.13 -18.87 10.67
N CYS A 509 -15.80 -19.03 10.63
CA CYS A 509 -15.09 -19.50 9.45
C CYS A 509 -14.27 -20.75 9.73
N TYR A 510 -14.34 -21.70 8.81
CA TYR A 510 -13.61 -22.96 8.88
C TYR A 510 -12.29 -22.84 8.13
N PRO A 511 -11.22 -23.47 8.63
CA PRO A 511 -9.91 -23.44 7.99
C PRO A 511 -9.96 -24.03 6.58
N SER A 512 -9.42 -23.29 5.61
CA SER A 512 -9.25 -23.75 4.22
C SER A 512 -7.96 -24.55 4.02
N ASN A 513 -7.11 -24.61 5.04
CA ASN A 513 -5.86 -25.35 5.05
C ASN A 513 -6.06 -26.77 5.60
N ASN A 514 -5.13 -27.67 5.21
CA ASN A 514 -5.01 -29.02 5.76
C ASN A 514 -6.33 -29.83 5.71
N LEU A 515 -7.13 -29.64 4.66
CA LEU A 515 -8.43 -30.29 4.51
C LEU A 515 -8.27 -31.82 4.46
N GLY A 516 -9.10 -32.54 5.22
CA GLY A 516 -9.08 -34.00 5.30
C GLY A 516 -7.94 -34.58 6.12
N GLN A 517 -7.11 -33.78 6.78
CA GLN A 517 -6.11 -34.28 7.72
C GLN A 517 -6.75 -34.64 9.07
N GLU A 518 -6.26 -35.73 9.67
CA GLU A 518 -6.62 -36.13 11.03
C GLU A 518 -5.91 -35.24 12.08
N GLY A 519 -6.48 -35.20 13.28
CA GLY A 519 -5.93 -34.44 14.41
C GLY A 519 -6.59 -33.07 14.61
N PRO A 520 -5.97 -32.22 15.47
CA PRO A 520 -6.58 -30.98 15.91
C PRO A 520 -6.89 -30.00 14.77
N GLY A 521 -8.01 -29.28 14.92
CA GLY A 521 -8.43 -28.22 14.00
C GLY A 521 -8.78 -26.95 14.75
N VAL A 522 -8.48 -25.79 14.16
CA VAL A 522 -8.76 -24.49 14.76
C VAL A 522 -9.82 -23.76 13.95
N MET A 523 -10.97 -23.50 14.55
CA MET A 523 -12.06 -22.74 13.96
C MET A 523 -11.89 -21.26 14.30
N LEU A 524 -12.11 -20.37 13.34
CA LEU A 524 -12.38 -18.96 13.65
C LEU A 524 -13.84 -18.88 14.10
N ALA A 525 -14.06 -19.09 15.39
CA ALA A 525 -15.38 -19.23 15.99
C ALA A 525 -16.10 -17.89 16.20
N SER A 526 -15.37 -16.78 16.12
CA SER A 526 -15.97 -15.46 16.06
C SER A 526 -15.08 -14.52 15.27
N TYR A 527 -15.70 -13.74 14.39
CA TYR A 527 -15.10 -12.56 13.79
C TYR A 527 -16.17 -11.47 13.68
N SER A 528 -16.17 -10.59 14.67
CA SER A 528 -17.12 -9.48 14.81
C SER A 528 -16.41 -8.15 14.60
N SER A 529 -16.95 -7.31 13.72
CA SER A 529 -16.39 -6.00 13.37
C SER A 529 -17.32 -4.84 13.75
N GLY A 530 -16.83 -3.61 13.62
CA GLY A 530 -17.57 -2.40 13.95
C GLY A 530 -18.02 -2.37 15.42
N ASP A 531 -19.29 -2.01 15.65
CA ASP A 531 -19.87 -1.95 17.00
C ASP A 531 -19.81 -3.30 17.71
N GLY A 532 -20.07 -4.41 17.01
CA GLY A 532 -20.03 -5.76 17.61
C GLY A 532 -18.65 -6.08 18.18
N GLY A 533 -17.58 -5.80 17.42
CA GLY A 533 -16.21 -5.95 17.89
C GLY A 533 -15.89 -5.09 19.12
N LEU A 534 -16.42 -3.86 19.17
CA LEU A 534 -16.29 -2.96 20.33
C LEU A 534 -17.02 -3.49 21.56
N ARG A 535 -18.24 -4.03 21.41
CA ARG A 535 -18.99 -4.61 22.54
C ARG A 535 -18.25 -5.81 23.12
N PHE A 536 -17.73 -6.70 22.28
CA PHE A 536 -16.94 -7.84 22.75
C PHE A 536 -15.60 -7.46 23.35
N ALA A 537 -14.99 -6.35 22.92
CA ALA A 537 -13.78 -5.83 23.55
C ALA A 537 -14.02 -5.38 25.01
N SER A 538 -15.26 -4.98 25.35
CA SER A 538 -15.61 -4.57 26.72
C SER A 538 -15.79 -5.75 27.69
N MET A 539 -15.95 -6.97 27.17
CA MET A 539 -16.03 -8.18 27.98
C MET A 539 -14.64 -8.64 28.42
N THR A 540 -14.59 -9.34 29.56
CA THR A 540 -13.40 -10.14 29.88
C THR A 540 -13.21 -11.23 28.83
N GLU A 541 -11.96 -11.67 28.67
CA GLU A 541 -11.64 -12.74 27.71
C GLU A 541 -12.47 -14.00 27.97
N GLU A 542 -12.50 -14.47 29.22
CA GLU A 542 -13.25 -15.67 29.62
C GLU A 542 -14.74 -15.57 29.29
N GLN A 543 -15.39 -14.43 29.58
CA GLN A 543 -16.80 -14.22 29.27
C GLN A 543 -17.07 -14.21 27.76
N HIS A 544 -16.21 -13.53 26.98
CA HIS A 544 -16.38 -13.50 25.54
C HIS A 544 -16.20 -14.89 24.93
N VAL A 545 -15.18 -15.64 25.35
CA VAL A 545 -14.92 -17.00 24.87
C VAL A 545 -16.04 -17.96 25.29
N ALA A 546 -16.57 -17.83 26.51
CA ALA A 546 -17.72 -18.61 26.95
C ALA A 546 -18.96 -18.34 26.10
N HIS A 547 -19.26 -17.07 25.80
CA HIS A 547 -20.34 -16.68 24.89
C HIS A 547 -20.14 -17.29 23.49
N VAL A 548 -18.93 -17.23 22.95
CA VAL A 548 -18.61 -17.85 21.64
C VAL A 548 -18.80 -19.36 21.68
N LEU A 549 -18.37 -20.04 22.74
CA LEU A 549 -18.56 -21.48 22.90
C LEU A 549 -20.05 -21.86 22.95
N GLU A 550 -20.88 -21.10 23.66
CA GLU A 550 -22.33 -21.31 23.70
C GLU A 550 -22.93 -21.24 22.29
N ASP A 551 -22.56 -20.23 21.50
CA ASP A 551 -23.01 -20.08 20.11
C ASP A 551 -22.49 -21.21 19.21
N ILE A 552 -21.25 -21.66 19.38
CA ILE A 552 -20.72 -22.83 18.65
C ILE A 552 -21.45 -24.13 19.05
N TYR A 553 -21.81 -24.31 20.32
CA TYR A 553 -22.60 -25.46 20.77
C TYR A 553 -24.03 -25.40 20.26
N GLU A 554 -24.62 -24.22 20.13
CA GLU A 554 -25.94 -24.04 19.51
C GLU A 554 -25.92 -24.44 18.02
N LEU A 555 -24.79 -24.25 17.32
CA LEU A 555 -24.66 -24.61 15.91
C LEU A 555 -24.33 -26.09 15.69
N HIS A 556 -23.43 -26.64 16.49
CA HIS A 556 -22.86 -27.96 16.25
C HIS A 556 -23.34 -29.05 17.22
N GLY A 557 -23.98 -28.69 18.32
CA GLY A 557 -24.44 -29.60 19.35
C GLY A 557 -23.32 -30.20 20.20
N GLU A 558 -23.61 -31.34 20.84
CA GLU A 558 -22.74 -31.96 21.85
C GLU A 558 -21.35 -32.35 21.31
N ILE A 559 -21.22 -32.62 20.00
CA ILE A 559 -19.92 -32.98 19.41
C ILE A 559 -18.90 -31.84 19.55
N ALA A 560 -19.30 -30.58 19.36
CA ALA A 560 -18.37 -29.47 19.53
C ALA A 560 -17.90 -29.36 20.99
N LYS A 561 -18.79 -29.65 21.94
CA LYS A 561 -18.46 -29.66 23.37
C LYS A 561 -17.54 -30.81 23.75
N GLU A 562 -17.76 -32.01 23.20
CA GLU A 562 -16.89 -33.16 23.40
C GLU A 562 -15.47 -32.91 22.86
N LYS A 563 -15.37 -32.24 21.70
CA LYS A 563 -14.10 -32.07 20.98
C LYS A 563 -13.34 -30.81 21.34
N TYR A 564 -13.94 -29.85 22.05
CA TYR A 564 -13.24 -28.64 22.46
C TYR A 564 -12.07 -28.98 23.39
N THR A 565 -10.85 -28.56 23.05
CA THR A 565 -9.65 -28.92 23.83
C THR A 565 -9.48 -28.09 25.10
N GLY A 566 -10.23 -26.99 25.22
CA GLY A 566 -9.98 -25.95 26.21
C GLY A 566 -9.03 -24.86 25.73
N ASN A 567 -8.34 -25.05 24.59
CA ASN A 567 -7.42 -24.05 24.04
C ASN A 567 -8.17 -23.07 23.13
N TYR A 568 -7.89 -21.79 23.33
CA TYR A 568 -8.43 -20.70 22.53
C TYR A 568 -7.42 -19.55 22.42
N ASP A 569 -7.67 -18.64 21.50
CA ASP A 569 -7.03 -17.34 21.47
C ASP A 569 -8.06 -16.25 21.12
N ARG A 570 -7.85 -15.05 21.64
CA ARG A 570 -8.73 -13.89 21.42
C ARG A 570 -7.88 -12.67 21.12
N VAL A 571 -8.16 -12.03 19.99
CA VAL A 571 -7.54 -10.75 19.63
C VAL A 571 -8.65 -9.75 19.31
N CYS A 572 -8.82 -8.76 20.19
CA CYS A 572 -9.55 -7.55 19.87
C CYS A 572 -8.54 -6.42 19.61
N TRP A 573 -8.42 -5.97 18.37
CA TRP A 573 -7.36 -5.03 17.96
C TRP A 573 -7.44 -3.64 18.62
N ILE A 574 -8.61 -3.26 19.14
CA ILE A 574 -8.76 -2.04 19.96
C ILE A 574 -7.97 -2.13 21.29
N LEU A 575 -7.74 -3.35 21.79
CA LEU A 575 -7.01 -3.60 23.05
C LEU A 575 -5.50 -3.77 22.82
N ASP A 576 -5.04 -3.90 21.58
CA ASP A 576 -3.62 -3.96 21.26
C ASP A 576 -2.97 -2.59 21.45
N GLU A 577 -2.01 -2.49 22.37
CA GLU A 577 -1.39 -1.22 22.74
C GLU A 577 -0.51 -0.59 21.65
N PHE A 578 -0.14 -1.35 20.61
CA PHE A 578 0.70 -0.91 19.49
C PHE A 578 -0.11 -0.66 18.21
N GLN A 579 -1.41 -0.97 18.21
CA GLN A 579 -2.30 -0.72 17.08
C GLN A 579 -3.49 0.17 17.47
N SER A 580 -4.13 -0.07 18.62
CA SER A 580 -5.33 0.66 19.09
C SER A 580 -6.44 0.80 18.02
N GLY A 581 -6.56 -0.20 17.15
CA GLY A 581 -7.34 -0.11 15.92
C GLY A 581 -7.14 -1.29 14.99
N SER A 582 -8.17 -1.66 14.24
CA SER A 582 -8.08 -2.78 13.28
C SER A 582 -7.61 -2.30 11.90
N TRP A 583 -8.31 -1.34 11.31
CA TRP A 583 -7.94 -0.75 10.02
C TRP A 583 -8.48 0.68 9.92
N ALA A 584 -7.88 1.48 9.05
CA ALA A 584 -8.40 2.82 8.79
C ALA A 584 -9.79 2.70 8.17
N SER A 585 -10.68 3.61 8.55
CA SER A 585 -12.01 3.70 7.95
C SER A 585 -12.34 5.17 7.82
N ALA A 586 -12.22 5.67 6.60
CA ALA A 586 -12.36 7.07 6.28
C ALA A 586 -13.81 7.52 6.44
N GLU A 587 -13.98 8.70 7.02
CA GLU A 587 -15.25 9.41 7.01
C GLU A 587 -15.40 10.23 5.72
N PRO A 588 -16.63 10.64 5.33
CA PRO A 588 -16.85 11.52 4.19
C PRO A 588 -15.95 12.78 4.21
N GLY A 589 -15.27 13.04 3.09
CA GLY A 589 -14.34 14.14 2.83
C GLY A 589 -12.90 13.89 3.27
N GLN A 590 -12.61 12.78 3.97
CA GLN A 590 -11.28 12.55 4.52
C GLN A 590 -10.25 12.17 3.46
N HIS A 591 -10.59 11.36 2.44
CA HIS A 591 -9.61 11.04 1.38
C HIS A 591 -9.27 12.30 0.58
N LYS A 592 -10.27 13.07 0.16
CA LYS A 592 -10.09 14.32 -0.59
C LYS A 592 -9.25 15.35 0.18
N LEU A 593 -9.45 15.46 1.50
CA LEU A 593 -8.71 16.41 2.33
C LEU A 593 -7.30 15.92 2.69
N TYR A 594 -7.14 14.67 3.11
CA TYR A 594 -5.91 14.21 3.76
C TYR A 594 -4.90 13.55 2.81
N MET A 595 -5.33 12.85 1.77
CA MET A 595 -4.43 12.09 0.89
C MET A 595 -3.27 12.92 0.31
N PRO A 596 -3.48 14.16 -0.19
CA PRO A 596 -2.39 14.98 -0.72
C PRO A 596 -1.29 15.25 0.33
N SER A 597 -1.66 15.39 1.60
CA SER A 597 -0.69 15.65 2.68
C SER A 597 0.21 14.46 3.00
N TYR A 598 -0.18 13.24 2.61
CA TYR A 598 0.65 12.04 2.77
C TYR A 598 1.74 11.93 1.69
N PHE A 599 1.65 12.75 0.63
CA PHE A 599 2.59 12.77 -0.48
C PHE A 599 3.66 13.86 -0.32
N GLU A 600 3.71 14.48 0.86
CA GLU A 600 4.68 15.50 1.24
C GLU A 600 5.67 14.95 2.28
N MET A 601 6.93 15.40 2.20
CA MET A 601 7.93 15.14 3.24
C MET A 601 8.01 16.34 4.17
N ASN A 602 7.92 16.07 5.47
CA ASN A 602 7.84 17.07 6.53
C ASN A 602 9.12 17.03 7.35
N ASP A 603 10.09 17.86 6.99
CA ASP A 603 11.40 17.96 7.67
C ASP A 603 12.06 16.58 7.88
N GLY A 604 12.19 15.82 6.79
CA GLY A 604 12.74 14.47 6.80
C GLY A 604 11.78 13.36 7.24
N ILE A 605 10.55 13.68 7.66
CA ILE A 605 9.54 12.71 8.12
C ILE A 605 8.57 12.35 7.00
N VAL A 606 8.35 11.04 6.80
CA VAL A 606 7.36 10.48 5.88
C VAL A 606 6.50 9.46 6.61
N PHE A 607 5.20 9.52 6.43
CA PHE A 607 4.25 8.54 6.98
C PHE A 607 3.89 7.51 5.92
N VAL A 608 3.90 6.23 6.30
CA VAL A 608 3.53 5.09 5.45
C VAL A 608 2.70 4.11 6.25
N GLY A 609 2.07 3.15 5.56
CA GLY A 609 1.17 2.18 6.15
C GLY A 609 -0.21 2.29 5.53
N GLU A 610 -1.01 1.27 5.81
CA GLU A 610 -2.31 1.08 5.16
C GLU A 610 -3.23 2.30 5.26
N HIS A 611 -3.24 2.99 6.41
CA HIS A 611 -3.99 4.24 6.66
C HIS A 611 -3.55 5.49 5.86
N THR A 612 -2.51 5.38 5.02
CA THR A 612 -2.01 6.48 4.17
C THR A 612 -2.18 6.20 2.68
N ASP A 613 -3.03 5.22 2.37
CA ASP A 613 -3.34 4.71 1.03
C ASP A 613 -4.88 4.59 0.88
N ILE A 614 -5.37 4.42 -0.34
CA ILE A 614 -6.82 4.41 -0.65
C ILE A 614 -7.50 3.05 -0.43
N LYS A 615 -6.72 2.00 -0.13
CA LYS A 615 -7.14 0.59 -0.10
C LYS A 615 -7.15 0.04 1.32
N HIS A 616 -7.79 0.77 2.23
CA HIS A 616 -7.80 0.46 3.65
C HIS A 616 -8.18 -1.00 3.94
N ALA A 617 -7.71 -1.51 5.08
CA ALA A 617 -7.82 -2.90 5.55
C ALA A 617 -6.97 -3.98 4.85
N TRP A 618 -6.19 -3.65 3.81
CA TRP A 618 -5.39 -4.64 3.07
C TRP A 618 -3.88 -4.46 3.17
N ILE A 619 -3.14 -5.58 3.08
CA ILE A 619 -1.67 -5.56 3.06
C ILE A 619 -1.14 -4.78 1.86
N SER A 620 -1.81 -4.85 0.70
CA SER A 620 -1.44 -4.12 -0.51
C SER A 620 -1.32 -2.62 -0.24
N ALA A 621 -2.24 -1.99 0.51
CA ALA A 621 -2.14 -0.60 0.93
C ALA A 621 -0.85 -0.27 1.70
N ALA A 622 -0.44 -1.17 2.60
CA ALA A 622 0.81 -1.01 3.35
C ALA A 622 2.04 -1.09 2.44
N LEU A 623 2.02 -1.96 1.42
CA LEU A 623 3.13 -2.10 0.47
C LEU A 623 3.21 -0.90 -0.48
N GLU A 624 2.08 -0.48 -1.04
CA GLU A 624 2.00 0.66 -1.97
C GLU A 624 2.40 1.99 -1.31
N SER A 625 1.93 2.25 -0.08
CA SER A 625 2.36 3.42 0.68
C SER A 625 3.87 3.41 1.00
N SER A 626 4.48 2.23 1.10
CA SER A 626 5.93 2.11 1.33
C SER A 626 6.74 2.34 0.06
N ILE A 627 6.24 1.89 -1.10
CA ILE A 627 6.81 2.26 -2.41
C ILE A 627 6.82 3.78 -2.55
N ARG A 628 5.70 4.44 -2.23
CA ARG A 628 5.62 5.90 -2.17
C ARG A 628 6.65 6.49 -1.22
N GLY A 629 6.66 6.07 0.03
CA GLY A 629 7.51 6.68 1.06
C GLY A 629 8.99 6.54 0.77
N VAL A 630 9.43 5.37 0.29
CA VAL A 630 10.83 5.16 -0.10
C VAL A 630 11.16 5.94 -1.37
N ALA A 631 10.28 6.01 -2.36
CA ALA A 631 10.50 6.86 -3.53
C ALA A 631 10.65 8.34 -3.17
N MET A 632 9.86 8.84 -2.21
CA MET A 632 10.00 10.22 -1.69
C MET A 632 11.39 10.44 -1.08
N VAL A 633 11.88 9.50 -0.27
CA VAL A 633 13.24 9.56 0.30
C VAL A 633 14.31 9.51 -0.80
N LEU A 634 14.15 8.64 -1.80
CA LEU A 634 15.06 8.58 -2.94
C LEU A 634 15.07 9.88 -3.75
N VAL A 635 13.91 10.48 -4.00
CA VAL A 635 13.79 11.74 -4.75
C VAL A 635 14.37 12.92 -3.96
N GLU A 636 14.16 12.96 -2.64
CA GLU A 636 14.76 13.96 -1.74
C GLU A 636 16.29 13.98 -1.87
N HIS A 637 16.90 12.78 -1.91
CA HIS A 637 18.35 12.61 -2.02
C HIS A 637 18.87 12.54 -3.45
N GLY A 638 18.02 12.80 -4.44
CA GLY A 638 18.39 12.85 -5.85
C GLY A 638 18.72 11.50 -6.48
N HIS A 639 18.26 10.39 -5.90
CA HIS A 639 18.38 9.03 -6.43
C HIS A 639 17.22 8.70 -7.40
N ILE A 640 17.09 9.48 -8.46
CA ILE A 640 15.95 9.42 -9.38
C ILE A 640 15.93 8.12 -10.18
N LYS A 641 17.09 7.66 -10.66
CA LYS A 641 17.22 6.37 -11.36
C LYS A 641 16.69 5.24 -10.49
N GLU A 642 17.11 5.21 -9.23
CA GLU A 642 16.70 4.20 -8.26
C GLU A 642 15.18 4.29 -7.96
N ALA A 643 14.64 5.50 -7.79
CA ALA A 643 13.20 5.71 -7.62
C ALA A 643 12.39 5.18 -8.82
N LYS A 644 12.82 5.45 -10.05
CA LYS A 644 12.19 4.92 -11.28
C LYS A 644 12.29 3.40 -11.37
N GLN A 645 13.44 2.83 -11.04
CA GLN A 645 13.64 1.39 -11.04
C GLN A 645 12.73 0.70 -10.03
N LEU A 646 12.58 1.28 -8.84
CA LEU A 646 11.69 0.79 -7.80
C LEU A 646 10.23 0.82 -8.26
N VAL A 647 9.74 1.97 -8.72
CA VAL A 647 8.35 2.13 -9.22
C VAL A 647 8.07 1.15 -10.37
N LYS A 648 9.03 0.96 -11.28
CA LYS A 648 8.92 0.00 -12.37
C LYS A 648 8.92 -1.46 -11.89
N LYS A 649 9.83 -1.83 -10.99
CA LYS A 649 9.95 -3.20 -10.45
C LYS A 649 8.66 -3.64 -9.79
N TRP A 650 8.07 -2.77 -8.99
CA TRP A 650 6.86 -3.06 -8.21
C TRP A 650 5.56 -2.68 -8.92
N ASN A 651 5.64 -2.28 -10.19
CA ASN A 651 4.50 -1.91 -11.02
C ASN A 651 3.57 -0.85 -10.38
N ALA A 652 4.16 0.11 -9.64
CA ALA A 652 3.44 1.21 -9.00
C ALA A 652 3.10 2.32 -10.04
N THR A 653 2.38 1.97 -11.10
CA THR A 653 2.14 2.83 -12.27
C THR A 653 1.28 4.07 -11.98
N TRP A 654 0.67 4.12 -10.80
CA TRP A 654 -0.04 5.29 -10.29
C TRP A 654 0.93 6.42 -9.90
N MET A 655 2.21 6.13 -9.66
CA MET A 655 3.24 7.14 -9.37
C MET A 655 3.91 7.66 -10.63
N LYS A 656 4.26 8.96 -10.62
CA LYS A 656 5.00 9.62 -11.69
C LYS A 656 6.32 10.17 -11.15
N ILE A 657 7.45 9.63 -11.64
CA ILE A 657 8.81 10.04 -11.27
C ILE A 657 9.48 10.81 -12.39
#